data_AF-A0A9E3VFL1-F1
#
_entry.id   AF-A0A9E3VFL1-F1
#
_cell.length_a   1.000
_cell.length_b   1.000
_cell.length_c   1.000
_cell.angle_alpha   90.00
_cell.angle_beta   90.00
_cell.angle_gamma   90.00
#
_symmetry.space_group_name_H-M   'P 1'
#
loop_
_entity.id
_entity.type
_entity.pdbx_description
1 polymer ?
#
loop_
_entity_poly.entity_id
_entity_poly.type
_entity_poly.pdbx_seq_one_letter_code
_entity_poly.pdbx_strand_id
1 'polypeptide(L)'
;MTRATAARSAALLAALLVALPALACSNPGEPPSVARVDVTPAAPTLLVGPGGGQAVQLVATPRARNGKALMGRAVTWSSGAGSIATVSPTGLVTAAAVGTAPVSAVVDGITGTVAITVAPVPVATVAVTPPAPSLYETLTLQLAAEPRDSGGLALTGRTVTWGSSDTTVARVGPTGLVTGVAAGTAQVTATSDGRSGAVTLTVLAAAGPVLGTVSPAPLVPGTVVTLTGTGFDPVAGNNTLTLRGTPVPVLSAAAGVLTFRVPCAASGPAALRVTTASGPGTMLTAPLAVTSRALGVGESVVLTAAAASECNELPATGADARFFVVAYSVATSANTLIDVELAGSGGASLAAMPTLVPAARAPRTIAGPADGPGGGRDAARAAAREAAHARWLDRERERYEALRAEGAFRRRGPARGARLVAPPVVGEMRTLRYNFTSCTDSTSLIRARAVRVGTHAVVWEDSANTLQAATNLDLANAYQRLGEVFDHDQFTAVRTYFGDPLLRDSITDDDALLHMVFTQRLNGSGAAAYVTSCDQVPRTVRAASNFGEYFYGSVPTSATPNVNSTNSPDGWYAFMSRTVVHEVKHIAALASRAMRGAPFESSWLEEGTARHAEEVWVRDSLHRVPWKGNTGYGTADSHGIYCDFNLANATCITGDLLRRPTWGLRRQLNEILPKLQAPWDWSPYGDATGQSGAVFYNTTWSLVRWASDRYATSDSAFLRALVQSSAVGLANLAAATGATPEQLIGGWGLALVADDYPGVAALSADARFATWNLRDIYLGLHNDPLWASRYPSAYPVTTTALPFGAFVAPRDGLRGGAHAFFELAGVMSAPQLLHLRGLGGTALPASARLAIVRVR
;
A
#
# COMPACT_ATOMS: atom_id res chain seq x y z
N MET A 1 -25.74 122.12 6.53
CA MET A 1 -25.10 122.00 5.19
C MET A 1 -23.60 121.93 5.38
N THR A 2 -22.84 121.43 4.39
CA THR A 2 -21.36 121.33 4.35
C THR A 2 -20.74 120.24 5.25
N ARG A 3 -20.34 119.08 4.71
CA ARG A 3 -19.13 118.76 3.90
C ARG A 3 -17.91 118.44 4.77
N ALA A 4 -17.49 117.17 4.64
CA ALA A 4 -16.13 116.71 4.34
C ALA A 4 -15.00 116.90 5.37
N THR A 5 -14.13 115.87 5.37
CA THR A 5 -12.79 115.76 5.99
C THR A 5 -12.78 115.73 7.52
N ALA A 6 -12.58 114.57 8.15
CA ALA A 6 -11.31 113.83 8.29
C ALA A 6 -10.26 114.65 9.07
N ALA A 7 -10.35 114.65 10.42
CA ALA A 7 -9.33 115.21 11.32
C ALA A 7 -9.66 114.93 12.79
N ARG A 8 -8.62 114.58 13.56
CA ARG A 8 -8.36 114.76 15.02
C ARG A 8 -6.91 114.22 15.19
N SER A 9 -5.79 114.94 15.03
CA SER A 9 -5.34 116.33 15.27
C SER A 9 -5.12 116.71 16.75
N ALA A 10 -3.86 116.66 17.22
CA ALA A 10 -3.28 117.40 18.37
C ALA A 10 -1.75 117.15 18.40
N ALA A 11 -0.84 118.07 18.03
CA ALA A 11 -0.49 119.39 18.58
C ALA A 11 0.32 119.27 19.91
N LEU A 12 1.65 119.44 19.87
CA LEU A 12 2.45 120.68 20.03
C LEU A 12 2.79 120.99 21.50
N LEU A 13 4.09 120.98 21.82
CA LEU A 13 4.79 122.19 22.26
C LEU A 13 6.32 122.05 22.01
N ALA A 14 6.84 122.94 21.17
CA ALA A 14 8.19 123.50 21.30
C ALA A 14 8.25 124.32 22.62
N ALA A 15 9.36 124.76 23.22
CA ALA A 15 10.74 125.02 22.89
C ALA A 15 11.51 124.94 24.26
N LEU A 16 12.82 125.13 24.48
CA LEU A 16 13.81 126.02 23.91
C LEU A 16 15.14 125.75 24.66
N LEU A 17 16.27 126.07 24.03
CA LEU A 17 17.59 126.37 24.62
C LEU A 17 18.52 125.23 25.13
N VAL A 18 19.59 125.02 24.35
CA VAL A 18 21.02 125.12 24.72
C VAL A 18 21.51 124.36 25.96
N ALA A 19 22.36 123.36 25.74
CA ALA A 19 23.70 123.24 26.37
C ALA A 19 24.54 122.12 25.71
N LEU A 20 25.64 122.50 25.07
CA LEU A 20 26.90 121.73 24.96
C LEU A 20 27.59 121.73 26.35
N PRO A 21 28.68 120.97 26.61
CA PRO A 21 29.36 119.89 25.86
C PRO A 21 29.56 118.62 26.75
N ALA A 22 30.13 117.50 26.28
CA ALA A 22 31.56 117.24 26.44
C ALA A 22 32.01 116.04 25.58
N LEU A 23 33.04 116.31 24.76
CA LEU A 23 33.89 115.31 24.13
C LEU A 23 34.63 114.51 25.22
N ALA A 24 34.72 113.19 25.04
CA ALA A 24 35.78 112.39 25.65
C ALA A 24 36.41 111.52 24.55
N CYS A 25 37.74 111.64 24.44
CA CYS A 25 38.58 111.15 23.38
C CYS A 25 38.57 109.61 23.23
N SER A 26 38.58 109.16 21.97
CA SER A 26 39.12 107.85 21.59
C SER A 26 40.62 107.81 21.86
N ASN A 27 41.10 106.87 22.67
CA ASN A 27 42.53 106.55 22.79
C ASN A 27 43.02 105.96 21.44
N PRO A 28 43.94 106.62 20.72
CA PRO A 28 44.55 106.05 19.53
C PRO A 28 45.68 105.12 19.99
N GLY A 29 45.38 103.83 20.12
CA GLY A 29 46.39 102.83 20.51
C GLY A 29 45.91 101.38 20.65
N GLU A 30 44.59 101.11 20.71
CA GLU A 30 44.08 99.74 20.82
C GLU A 30 43.69 99.19 19.42
N PRO A 31 44.13 97.98 19.03
CA PRO A 31 43.71 97.37 17.77
C PRO A 31 42.18 97.22 17.73
N PRO A 32 41.54 97.41 16.56
CA PRO A 32 40.08 97.41 16.47
C PRO A 32 39.50 96.07 16.94
N SER A 33 38.60 96.10 17.93
CA SER A 33 37.92 94.91 18.46
C SER A 33 36.72 94.51 17.60
N VAL A 34 36.43 93.20 17.55
CA VAL A 34 35.24 92.67 16.86
C VAL A 34 34.01 93.04 17.69
N ALA A 35 33.02 93.68 17.06
CA ALA A 35 31.74 94.03 17.69
C ALA A 35 30.60 93.08 17.29
N ARG A 36 30.63 92.53 16.07
CA ARG A 36 29.65 91.56 15.55
C ARG A 36 30.28 90.68 14.47
N VAL A 37 29.78 89.46 14.32
CA VAL A 37 30.09 88.56 13.20
C VAL A 37 28.85 88.36 12.34
N ASP A 38 28.94 88.69 11.06
CA ASP A 38 27.88 88.44 10.08
C ASP A 38 28.14 87.11 9.38
N VAL A 39 27.17 86.20 9.40
CA VAL A 39 27.26 84.91 8.69
C VAL A 39 26.39 84.96 7.44
N THR A 40 26.98 84.68 6.29
CA THR A 40 26.32 84.73 4.98
C THR A 40 26.50 83.41 4.21
N PRO A 41 25.54 82.98 3.38
CA PRO A 41 24.18 83.54 3.23
C PRO A 41 23.33 83.39 4.50
N ALA A 42 22.37 84.29 4.68
CA ALA A 42 21.41 84.20 5.79
C ALA A 42 20.33 83.15 5.48
N ALA A 43 20.08 82.23 6.41
CA ALA A 43 19.03 81.22 6.36
C ALA A 43 19.00 80.32 5.10
N PRO A 44 20.10 79.62 4.75
CA PRO A 44 20.08 78.71 3.60
C PRO A 44 19.16 77.51 3.86
N THR A 45 18.45 77.10 2.81
CA THR A 45 17.69 75.83 2.77
C THR A 45 18.44 74.82 1.90
N LEU A 46 18.70 73.63 2.43
CA LEU A 46 19.39 72.52 1.75
C LEU A 46 18.45 71.34 1.57
N LEU A 47 18.61 70.58 0.49
CA LEU A 47 17.87 69.34 0.26
C LEU A 47 18.68 68.11 0.68
N VAL A 48 17.99 67.10 1.21
CA VAL A 48 18.57 65.76 1.48
C VAL A 48 17.70 64.67 0.86
N GLY A 49 18.36 63.68 0.25
CA GLY A 49 17.70 62.53 -0.37
C GLY A 49 18.64 61.33 -0.52
N PRO A 50 18.22 60.28 -1.24
CA PRO A 50 19.00 59.07 -1.44
C PRO A 50 20.39 59.30 -2.06
N GLY A 51 20.55 60.37 -2.84
CA GLY A 51 21.82 60.79 -3.44
C GLY A 51 22.74 61.61 -2.54
N GLY A 52 22.42 61.77 -1.25
CA GLY A 52 23.14 62.62 -0.29
C GLY A 52 22.48 63.98 -0.06
N GLY A 53 23.10 64.80 0.79
CA GLY A 53 22.65 66.15 1.11
C GLY A 53 23.38 67.23 0.32
N GLN A 54 22.67 68.28 -0.05
CA GLN A 54 23.27 69.50 -0.60
C GLN A 54 24.22 70.15 0.40
N ALA A 55 25.19 70.91 -0.11
CA ALA A 55 26.10 71.68 0.71
C ALA A 55 26.08 73.18 0.34
N VAL A 56 26.35 74.04 1.31
CA VAL A 56 26.48 75.50 1.12
C VAL A 56 27.70 76.01 1.87
N GLN A 57 28.46 76.89 1.23
CA GLN A 57 29.59 77.55 1.86
C GLN A 57 29.09 78.76 2.66
N LEU A 58 29.35 78.77 3.97
CA LEU A 58 29.14 79.94 4.80
C LEU A 58 30.41 80.80 4.87
N VAL A 59 30.23 82.11 4.99
CA VAL A 59 31.29 83.09 5.18
C VAL A 59 30.97 83.95 6.40
N ALA A 60 31.92 84.04 7.32
CA ALA A 60 31.84 84.88 8.51
C ALA A 60 32.63 86.19 8.29
N THR A 61 31.96 87.33 8.43
CA THR A 61 32.57 88.66 8.31
C THR A 61 32.54 89.36 9.67
N PRO A 62 33.66 89.41 10.42
CA PRO A 62 33.74 90.18 11.66
C PRO A 62 33.75 91.68 11.34
N ARG A 63 32.99 92.47 12.10
CA ARG A 63 32.87 93.92 11.95
C ARG A 63 33.23 94.65 13.24
N ALA A 64 33.93 95.77 13.12
CA ALA A 64 34.17 96.69 14.23
C ALA A 64 32.89 97.48 14.59
N ARG A 65 32.89 98.20 15.73
CA ARG A 65 31.74 99.00 16.20
C ARG A 65 31.28 100.04 15.17
N ASN A 66 32.18 100.54 14.34
CA ASN A 66 31.87 101.47 13.23
C ASN A 66 31.36 100.77 11.95
N GLY A 67 31.11 99.47 11.98
CA GLY A 67 30.57 98.67 10.87
C GLY A 67 31.60 98.20 9.84
N LYS A 68 32.87 98.62 9.93
CA LYS A 68 33.93 98.21 8.98
C LYS A 68 34.31 96.75 9.18
N ALA A 69 34.46 96.00 8.09
CA ALA A 69 34.93 94.62 8.12
C ALA A 69 36.39 94.53 8.59
N LEU A 70 36.67 93.54 9.42
CA LEU A 70 38.00 93.21 9.94
C LEU A 70 38.55 92.01 9.15
N MET A 71 39.76 92.14 8.60
CA MET A 71 40.39 91.10 7.78
C MET A 71 41.43 90.32 8.59
N GLY A 72 41.72 89.08 8.17
CA GLY A 72 42.79 88.25 8.74
C GLY A 72 42.50 87.63 10.11
N ARG A 73 41.24 87.67 10.57
CA ARG A 73 40.84 87.03 11.85
C ARG A 73 40.51 85.55 11.64
N ALA A 74 40.94 84.71 12.57
CA ALA A 74 40.61 83.28 12.55
C ALA A 74 39.12 83.08 12.88
N VAL A 75 38.48 82.15 12.16
CA VAL A 75 37.06 81.81 12.35
C VAL A 75 36.95 80.35 12.80
N THR A 76 36.25 80.11 13.91
CA THR A 76 35.93 78.76 14.36
C THR A 76 34.45 78.48 14.10
N TRP A 77 34.16 77.43 13.32
CA TRP A 77 32.79 77.01 12.99
C TRP A 77 32.31 75.84 13.85
N SER A 78 31.04 75.84 14.21
CA SER A 78 30.37 74.71 14.86
C SER A 78 28.91 74.59 14.42
N SER A 79 28.39 73.35 14.39
CA SER A 79 26.97 73.07 14.17
C SER A 79 26.36 72.59 15.49
N GLY A 80 25.25 73.18 15.89
CA GLY A 80 24.48 72.76 17.06
C GLY A 80 23.63 71.51 16.83
N ALA A 81 23.52 71.01 15.58
CA ALA A 81 22.80 69.78 15.26
C ALA A 81 23.50 69.01 14.12
N GLY A 82 24.65 68.40 14.42
CA GLY A 82 25.49 67.68 13.45
C GLY A 82 24.80 66.51 12.72
N SER A 83 23.77 65.90 13.31
CA SER A 83 22.95 64.87 12.67
C SER A 83 21.99 65.40 11.60
N ILE A 84 21.70 66.72 11.61
CA ILE A 84 20.84 67.40 10.63
C ILE A 84 21.71 68.09 9.58
N ALA A 85 22.74 68.83 9.98
CA ALA A 85 23.73 69.41 9.09
C ALA A 85 25.10 69.51 9.77
N THR A 86 26.15 69.10 9.06
CA THR A 86 27.55 69.23 9.51
C THR A 86 28.16 70.51 8.97
N VAL A 87 29.16 71.07 9.65
CA VAL A 87 29.95 72.21 9.14
C VAL A 87 31.44 71.88 9.23
N SER A 88 32.18 72.12 8.16
CA SER A 88 33.64 71.93 8.13
C SER A 88 34.37 73.12 8.76
N PRO A 89 35.67 72.99 9.10
CA PRO A 89 36.48 74.10 9.61
C PRO A 89 36.57 75.31 8.66
N THR A 90 36.28 75.13 7.37
CA THR A 90 36.27 76.21 6.38
C THR A 90 34.89 76.87 6.22
N GLY A 91 33.85 76.40 6.91
CA GLY A 91 32.49 76.93 6.84
C GLY A 91 31.58 76.24 5.81
N LEU A 92 32.03 75.16 5.14
CA LEU A 92 31.17 74.36 4.26
C LEU A 92 30.18 73.54 5.10
N VAL A 93 28.89 73.83 4.96
CA VAL A 93 27.79 73.11 5.61
C VAL A 93 27.25 72.03 4.67
N THR A 94 27.08 70.79 5.13
CA THR A 94 26.48 69.69 4.36
C THR A 94 25.25 69.13 5.07
N ALA A 95 24.12 69.03 4.37
CA ALA A 95 22.89 68.43 4.88
C ALA A 95 23.04 66.93 5.14
N ALA A 96 22.47 66.43 6.23
CA ALA A 96 22.51 65.03 6.63
C ALA A 96 21.12 64.45 6.90
N ALA A 97 20.21 65.21 7.51
CA ALA A 97 18.82 64.81 7.76
C ALA A 97 17.88 66.01 7.75
N VAL A 98 16.59 65.77 7.48
CA VAL A 98 15.55 66.81 7.50
C VAL A 98 15.44 67.43 8.90
N GLY A 99 15.36 68.76 8.97
CA GLY A 99 15.26 69.50 10.22
C GLY A 99 15.97 70.86 10.14
N THR A 100 16.18 71.51 11.28
CA THR A 100 16.89 72.79 11.34
C THR A 100 18.12 72.68 12.23
N ALA A 101 19.28 73.13 11.76
CA ALA A 101 20.54 73.12 12.47
C ALA A 101 21.09 74.55 12.64
N PRO A 102 21.31 75.06 13.86
CA PRO A 102 22.02 76.32 14.05
C PRO A 102 23.51 76.13 13.79
N VAL A 103 24.11 76.95 12.92
CA VAL A 103 25.55 76.96 12.63
C VAL A 103 26.13 78.30 13.11
N SER A 104 27.19 78.22 13.91
CA SER A 104 27.83 79.36 14.56
C SER A 104 29.26 79.55 14.05
N ALA A 105 29.64 80.81 13.84
CA ALA A 105 31.01 81.26 13.60
C ALA A 105 31.46 82.12 14.79
N VAL A 106 32.60 81.76 15.39
CA VAL A 106 33.21 82.52 16.49
C VAL A 106 34.48 83.19 15.99
N VAL A 107 34.58 84.50 16.20
CA VAL A 107 35.77 85.32 15.91
C VAL A 107 36.09 86.18 17.13
N ASP A 108 37.27 86.00 17.70
CA ASP A 108 37.74 86.70 18.91
C ASP A 108 36.71 86.70 20.06
N GLY A 109 36.05 85.56 20.27
CA GLY A 109 35.03 85.37 21.30
C GLY A 109 33.63 85.89 20.95
N ILE A 110 33.46 86.61 19.84
CA ILE A 110 32.15 87.08 19.36
C ILE A 110 31.52 86.04 18.42
N THR A 111 30.25 85.70 18.67
CA THR A 111 29.53 84.67 17.91
C THR A 111 28.54 85.29 16.92
N GLY A 112 28.57 84.82 15.67
CA GLY A 112 27.49 85.00 14.71
C GLY A 112 26.84 83.64 14.41
N THR A 113 25.52 83.57 14.37
CA THR A 113 24.78 82.31 14.16
C THR A 113 23.81 82.44 13.01
N VAL A 114 23.68 81.37 12.21
CA VAL A 114 22.67 81.22 11.15
C VAL A 114 21.94 79.89 11.32
N ALA A 115 20.63 79.86 11.06
CA ALA A 115 19.88 78.61 11.01
C ALA A 115 19.94 78.01 9.61
N ILE A 116 20.30 76.73 9.50
CA ILE A 116 20.27 75.93 8.27
C ILE A 116 19.00 75.10 8.31
N THR A 117 18.12 75.26 7.32
CA THR A 117 16.93 74.40 7.20
C THR A 117 17.21 73.32 6.16
N VAL A 118 17.02 72.05 6.52
CA VAL A 118 17.17 70.90 5.62
C VAL A 118 15.78 70.33 5.33
N ALA A 119 15.41 70.28 4.06
CA ALA A 119 14.16 69.72 3.57
C ALA A 119 14.42 68.43 2.75
N PRO A 120 13.45 67.52 2.65
CA PRO A 120 13.60 66.35 1.79
C PRO A 120 13.56 66.76 0.31
N VAL A 121 14.24 66.01 -0.56
CA VAL A 121 14.07 66.14 -2.02
C VAL A 121 12.58 65.95 -2.38
N PRO A 122 11.95 66.88 -3.12
CA PRO A 122 10.53 66.79 -3.41
C PRO A 122 10.20 65.55 -4.29
N VAL A 123 9.03 64.95 -4.08
CA VAL A 123 8.50 63.96 -5.03
C VAL A 123 8.22 64.66 -6.36
N ALA A 124 8.67 64.07 -7.47
CA ALA A 124 8.34 64.51 -8.81
C ALA A 124 7.24 63.64 -9.44
N THR A 125 7.31 62.33 -9.26
CA THR A 125 6.35 61.35 -9.80
C THR A 125 6.08 60.22 -8.81
N VAL A 126 4.94 59.53 -8.93
CA VAL A 126 4.67 58.28 -8.21
C VAL A 126 4.41 57.18 -9.24
N ALA A 127 5.17 56.09 -9.18
CA ALA A 127 4.93 54.91 -10.03
C ALA A 127 4.02 53.92 -9.29
N VAL A 128 2.99 53.40 -9.96
CA VAL A 128 2.07 52.40 -9.39
C VAL A 128 2.20 51.09 -10.16
N THR A 129 2.33 49.97 -9.44
CA THR A 129 2.51 48.64 -10.02
C THR A 129 1.50 47.63 -9.47
N PRO A 130 0.97 46.71 -10.30
CA PRO A 130 1.18 46.60 -11.75
C PRO A 130 0.46 47.71 -12.55
N PRO A 131 0.91 48.02 -13.79
CA PRO A 131 0.43 49.18 -14.57
C PRO A 131 -0.96 49.00 -15.22
N ALA A 132 -1.40 47.76 -15.44
CA ALA A 132 -2.71 47.44 -16.02
C ALA A 132 -3.39 46.31 -15.23
N PRO A 133 -3.80 46.55 -13.98
CA PRO A 133 -4.38 45.52 -13.13
C PRO A 133 -5.79 45.14 -13.59
N SER A 134 -6.14 43.87 -13.42
CA SER A 134 -7.52 43.38 -13.54
C SER A 134 -7.83 42.34 -12.46
N LEU A 135 -9.07 42.33 -11.96
CA LEU A 135 -9.58 41.30 -11.04
C LEU A 135 -11.09 41.08 -11.22
N TYR A 136 -11.63 39.97 -10.74
CA TYR A 136 -13.08 39.75 -10.69
C TYR A 136 -13.70 40.46 -9.49
N GLU A 137 -15.00 40.75 -9.57
CA GLU A 137 -15.79 41.21 -8.43
C GLU A 137 -15.52 40.36 -7.18
N THR A 138 -15.55 40.99 -6.00
CA THR A 138 -15.29 40.42 -4.66
C THR A 138 -13.86 39.95 -4.37
N LEU A 139 -12.99 39.81 -5.40
CA LEU A 139 -11.58 39.47 -5.20
C LEU A 139 -10.76 40.67 -4.74
N THR A 140 -9.52 40.42 -4.33
CA THR A 140 -8.56 41.44 -3.95
C THR A 140 -7.26 41.40 -4.75
N LEU A 141 -6.59 42.54 -4.89
CA LEU A 141 -5.32 42.71 -5.57
C LEU A 141 -4.46 43.74 -4.83
N GLN A 142 -3.20 43.41 -4.55
CA GLN A 142 -2.27 44.34 -3.92
C GLN A 142 -1.59 45.22 -4.99
N LEU A 143 -1.73 46.54 -4.86
CA LEU A 143 -0.95 47.52 -5.62
C LEU A 143 0.22 48.03 -4.77
N ALA A 144 1.33 48.40 -5.42
CA ALA A 144 2.45 49.09 -4.78
C ALA A 144 2.65 50.47 -5.43
N ALA A 145 3.16 51.42 -4.64
CA ALA A 145 3.45 52.77 -5.08
C ALA A 145 4.89 53.17 -4.70
N GLU A 146 5.59 53.79 -5.64
CA GLU A 146 6.99 54.22 -5.49
C GLU A 146 7.12 55.70 -5.86
N PRO A 147 7.19 56.61 -4.88
CA PRO A 147 7.52 58.01 -5.11
C PRO A 147 8.95 58.14 -5.63
N ARG A 148 9.16 59.00 -6.62
CA ARG A 148 10.46 59.22 -7.28
C ARG A 148 10.78 60.71 -7.38
N ASP A 149 12.06 61.06 -7.32
CA ASP A 149 12.54 62.42 -7.57
C ASP A 149 12.56 62.77 -9.06
N SER A 150 12.96 64.00 -9.39
CA SER A 150 13.05 64.49 -10.78
C SER A 150 14.08 63.75 -11.63
N GLY A 151 15.03 63.04 -11.02
CA GLY A 151 16.01 62.20 -11.71
C GLY A 151 15.55 60.74 -11.86
N GLY A 152 14.37 60.39 -11.33
CA GLY A 152 13.80 59.05 -11.38
C GLY A 152 14.25 58.11 -10.26
N LEU A 153 14.98 58.60 -9.25
CA LEU A 153 15.40 57.82 -8.08
C LEU A 153 14.26 57.65 -7.08
N ALA A 154 14.14 56.44 -6.52
CA ALA A 154 13.12 56.10 -5.53
C ALA A 154 13.33 56.86 -4.21
N LEU A 155 12.25 57.43 -3.67
CA LEU A 155 12.23 58.18 -2.42
C LEU A 155 11.60 57.33 -1.32
N THR A 156 12.34 57.06 -0.25
CA THR A 156 11.90 56.26 0.90
C THR A 156 11.33 57.14 2.03
N GLY A 157 10.57 56.52 2.94
CA GLY A 157 10.01 57.22 4.12
C GLY A 157 8.88 58.20 3.80
N ARG A 158 8.29 58.10 2.60
CA ARG A 158 7.19 58.95 2.17
C ARG A 158 5.86 58.31 2.51
N THR A 159 4.93 59.13 2.99
CA THR A 159 3.54 58.72 3.16
C THR A 159 2.89 58.64 1.78
N VAL A 160 2.21 57.53 1.51
CA VAL A 160 1.39 57.34 0.32
C VAL A 160 -0.07 57.24 0.75
N THR A 161 -0.93 58.04 0.14
CA THR A 161 -2.38 57.94 0.29
C THR A 161 -2.99 57.35 -0.97
N TRP A 162 -3.90 56.40 -0.81
CA TRP A 162 -4.57 55.72 -1.92
C TRP A 162 -6.01 56.22 -2.07
N GLY A 163 -6.48 56.29 -3.31
CA GLY A 163 -7.86 56.62 -3.64
C GLY A 163 -8.34 55.86 -4.87
N SER A 164 -9.65 55.62 -4.94
CA SER A 164 -10.32 55.06 -6.12
C SER A 164 -11.28 56.11 -6.67
N SER A 165 -11.31 56.28 -7.99
CA SER A 165 -12.27 57.17 -8.66
C SER A 165 -13.71 56.68 -8.51
N ASP A 166 -13.92 55.38 -8.29
CA ASP A 166 -15.24 54.78 -8.10
C ASP A 166 -15.17 53.63 -7.09
N THR A 167 -15.63 53.89 -5.87
CA THR A 167 -15.66 52.89 -4.78
C THR A 167 -16.82 51.91 -4.88
N THR A 168 -17.75 52.12 -5.82
CA THR A 168 -18.79 51.15 -6.18
C THR A 168 -18.28 50.12 -7.20
N VAL A 169 -17.20 50.44 -7.92
CA VAL A 169 -16.47 49.51 -8.81
C VAL A 169 -15.29 48.86 -8.08
N ALA A 170 -14.43 49.63 -7.41
CA ALA A 170 -13.27 49.10 -6.67
C ALA A 170 -12.91 49.94 -5.44
N ARG A 171 -12.67 49.29 -4.30
CA ARG A 171 -12.26 49.93 -3.04
C ARG A 171 -10.78 49.68 -2.78
N VAL A 172 -10.02 50.69 -2.41
CA VAL A 172 -8.60 50.55 -2.08
C VAL A 172 -8.35 50.89 -0.61
N GLY A 173 -7.63 50.01 0.09
CA GLY A 173 -7.20 50.20 1.46
C GLY A 173 -5.94 51.08 1.59
N PRO A 174 -5.58 51.50 2.82
CA PRO A 174 -4.46 52.42 3.06
C PRO A 174 -3.09 51.84 2.64
N THR A 175 -2.98 50.52 2.52
CA THR A 175 -1.76 49.84 2.07
C THR A 175 -1.71 49.57 0.57
N GLY A 176 -2.73 49.98 -0.20
CA GLY A 176 -2.85 49.66 -1.63
C GLY A 176 -3.53 48.33 -1.93
N LEU A 177 -4.12 47.66 -0.94
CA LEU A 177 -4.94 46.47 -1.17
C LEU A 177 -6.29 46.87 -1.75
N VAL A 178 -6.55 46.49 -3.00
CA VAL A 178 -7.78 46.77 -3.72
C VAL A 178 -8.76 45.60 -3.60
N THR A 179 -10.05 45.87 -3.43
CA THR A 179 -11.17 44.92 -3.49
C THR A 179 -12.09 45.30 -4.64
N GLY A 180 -12.37 44.37 -5.56
CA GLY A 180 -13.34 44.55 -6.62
C GLY A 180 -14.77 44.51 -6.06
N VAL A 181 -15.63 45.42 -6.46
CA VAL A 181 -17.00 45.55 -5.93
C VAL A 181 -18.04 45.26 -7.02
N ALA A 182 -17.89 45.87 -8.21
CA ALA A 182 -18.79 45.67 -9.34
C ALA A 182 -18.01 45.78 -10.66
N ALA A 183 -18.50 45.11 -11.71
CA ALA A 183 -17.90 45.12 -13.04
C ALA A 183 -17.83 46.53 -13.61
N GLY A 184 -16.69 46.88 -14.16
CA GLY A 184 -16.41 48.22 -14.68
C GLY A 184 -14.94 48.57 -14.57
N THR A 185 -14.62 49.84 -14.77
CA THR A 185 -13.25 50.35 -14.66
C THR A 185 -13.19 51.45 -13.62
N ALA A 186 -12.19 51.41 -12.73
CA ALA A 186 -11.92 52.47 -11.78
C ALA A 186 -10.45 52.89 -11.88
N GLN A 187 -10.17 54.18 -11.76
CA GLN A 187 -8.81 54.68 -11.65
C GLN A 187 -8.37 54.60 -10.19
N VAL A 188 -7.32 53.84 -9.90
CA VAL A 188 -6.72 53.77 -8.56
C VAL A 188 -5.49 54.67 -8.54
N THR A 189 -5.49 55.64 -7.63
CA THR A 189 -4.48 56.70 -7.53
C THR A 189 -3.71 56.60 -6.23
N ALA A 190 -2.39 56.61 -6.31
CA ALA A 190 -1.48 56.77 -5.18
C ALA A 190 -0.91 58.18 -5.17
N THR A 191 -0.98 58.88 -4.04
CA THR A 191 -0.52 60.27 -3.88
C THR A 191 0.53 60.37 -2.78
N SER A 192 1.62 61.08 -3.06
CA SER A 192 2.70 61.35 -2.12
C SER A 192 3.27 62.75 -2.34
N ASP A 193 3.40 63.55 -1.28
CA ASP A 193 3.84 64.97 -1.30
C ASP A 193 3.16 65.82 -2.39
N GLY A 194 1.85 65.62 -2.61
CA GLY A 194 1.05 66.34 -3.60
C GLY A 194 1.25 65.90 -5.05
N ARG A 195 2.05 64.87 -5.31
CA ARG A 195 2.18 64.22 -6.63
C ARG A 195 1.45 62.89 -6.64
N SER A 196 0.88 62.55 -7.80
CA SER A 196 0.06 61.35 -7.94
C SER A 196 0.52 60.47 -9.10
N GLY A 197 0.34 59.17 -8.93
CA GLY A 197 0.44 58.15 -9.95
C GLY A 197 -0.85 57.34 -9.97
N ALA A 198 -1.33 56.98 -11.15
CA ALA A 198 -2.61 56.30 -11.29
C ALA A 198 -2.53 55.13 -12.28
N VAL A 199 -3.33 54.10 -12.02
CA VAL A 199 -3.55 52.97 -12.92
C VAL A 199 -5.04 52.76 -13.13
N THR A 200 -5.42 52.38 -14.36
CA THR A 200 -6.79 51.97 -14.65
C THR A 200 -6.95 50.51 -14.25
N LEU A 201 -7.77 50.26 -13.23
CA LEU A 201 -8.15 48.93 -12.80
C LEU A 201 -9.43 48.49 -13.52
N THR A 202 -9.39 47.30 -14.12
CA THR A 202 -10.60 46.67 -14.69
C THR A 202 -11.15 45.62 -13.73
N VAL A 203 -12.38 45.81 -13.28
CA VAL A 203 -13.15 44.81 -12.53
C VAL A 203 -14.03 44.06 -13.52
N LEU A 204 -13.84 42.76 -13.64
CA LEU A 204 -14.62 41.90 -14.52
C LEU A 204 -15.83 41.35 -13.77
N ALA A 205 -16.97 41.25 -14.46
CA ALA A 205 -18.16 40.60 -13.92
C ALA A 205 -17.84 39.15 -13.52
N ALA A 206 -18.37 38.70 -12.39
CA ALA A 206 -18.28 37.32 -11.96
C ALA A 206 -19.16 36.43 -12.86
N ALA A 207 -18.65 36.05 -14.02
CA ALA A 207 -19.20 34.98 -14.83
C ALA A 207 -18.39 33.71 -14.53
N GLY A 208 -18.99 32.78 -13.79
CA GLY A 208 -18.39 31.47 -13.56
C GLY A 208 -18.11 30.73 -14.89
N PRO A 209 -17.33 29.64 -14.86
CA PRO A 209 -17.00 28.89 -16.07
C PRO A 209 -18.24 28.42 -16.85
N VAL A 210 -18.15 28.39 -18.18
CA VAL A 210 -19.18 27.80 -19.04
C VAL A 210 -18.68 26.46 -19.54
N LEU A 211 -19.37 25.38 -19.14
CA LEU A 211 -19.03 24.03 -19.55
C LEU A 211 -19.57 23.75 -20.96
N GLY A 212 -18.73 23.18 -21.81
CA GLY A 212 -19.04 22.74 -23.17
C GLY A 212 -19.37 21.25 -23.22
N THR A 213 -18.40 20.43 -23.64
CA THR A 213 -18.60 18.98 -23.83
C THR A 213 -17.69 18.15 -22.93
N VAL A 214 -18.07 16.89 -22.71
CA VAL A 214 -17.20 15.87 -22.10
C VAL A 214 -16.91 14.75 -23.09
N SER A 215 -15.66 14.28 -23.10
CA SER A 215 -15.22 13.17 -23.94
C SER A 215 -14.12 12.34 -23.26
N PRO A 216 -14.23 11.00 -23.23
CA PRO A 216 -15.33 10.19 -23.77
C PRO A 216 -16.64 10.29 -22.95
N ALA A 217 -17.77 10.02 -23.62
CA ALA A 217 -19.09 9.83 -23.00
C ALA A 217 -19.67 8.46 -23.45
N PRO A 218 -20.39 7.71 -22.58
CA PRO A 218 -20.70 8.03 -21.18
C PRO A 218 -19.45 8.07 -20.28
N LEU A 219 -19.56 8.78 -19.16
CA LEU A 219 -18.52 8.79 -18.13
C LEU A 219 -18.42 7.38 -17.53
N VAL A 220 -17.25 6.76 -17.65
CA VAL A 220 -16.99 5.42 -17.08
C VAL A 220 -16.02 5.57 -15.91
N PRO A 221 -16.36 5.08 -14.70
CA PRO A 221 -15.45 5.14 -13.54
C PRO A 221 -14.03 4.66 -13.85
N GLY A 222 -13.05 5.34 -13.26
CA GLY A 222 -11.63 5.05 -13.47
C GLY A 222 -11.06 5.57 -14.79
N THR A 223 -11.86 6.02 -15.77
CA THR A 223 -11.35 6.60 -17.01
C THR A 223 -10.97 8.07 -16.85
N VAL A 224 -9.97 8.52 -17.61
CA VAL A 224 -9.63 9.95 -17.71
C VAL A 224 -10.48 10.57 -18.81
N VAL A 225 -11.19 11.64 -18.46
CA VAL A 225 -12.13 12.35 -19.33
C VAL A 225 -11.67 13.79 -19.50
N THR A 226 -11.87 14.32 -20.70
CA THR A 226 -11.63 15.72 -21.06
C THR A 226 -12.95 16.49 -20.99
N LEU A 227 -12.98 17.56 -20.21
CA LEU A 227 -14.05 18.55 -20.15
C LEU A 227 -13.60 19.80 -20.89
N THR A 228 -14.33 20.20 -21.93
CA THR A 228 -14.10 21.45 -22.66
C THR A 228 -15.04 22.54 -22.16
N GLY A 229 -14.65 23.80 -22.30
CA GLY A 229 -15.45 24.94 -21.89
C GLY A 229 -14.71 26.27 -22.03
N THR A 230 -15.20 27.29 -21.33
CA THR A 230 -14.56 28.61 -21.23
C THR A 230 -14.53 29.07 -19.78
N GLY A 231 -13.57 29.93 -19.41
CA GLY A 231 -13.47 30.46 -18.04
C GLY A 231 -12.82 29.52 -17.03
N PHE A 232 -12.19 28.42 -17.48
CA PHE A 232 -11.34 27.59 -16.62
C PHE A 232 -10.03 28.31 -16.29
N ASP A 233 -9.56 28.14 -15.06
CA ASP A 233 -8.25 28.66 -14.65
C ASP A 233 -7.14 27.74 -15.24
N PRO A 234 -6.05 28.30 -15.79
CA PRO A 234 -4.96 27.49 -16.34
C PRO A 234 -4.22 26.64 -15.28
N VAL A 235 -4.38 26.94 -13.99
CA VAL A 235 -3.81 26.19 -12.87
C VAL A 235 -4.85 25.21 -12.33
N ALA A 236 -4.54 23.90 -12.37
CA ALA A 236 -5.48 22.85 -11.96
C ALA A 236 -6.05 23.05 -10.55
N GLY A 237 -5.20 23.44 -9.58
CA GLY A 237 -5.60 23.68 -8.19
C GLY A 237 -6.58 24.83 -7.98
N ASN A 238 -6.75 25.71 -8.96
CA ASN A 238 -7.69 26.84 -8.90
C ASN A 238 -9.08 26.48 -9.45
N ASN A 239 -9.26 25.26 -9.96
CA ASN A 239 -10.53 24.75 -10.46
C ASN A 239 -11.11 23.74 -9.48
N THR A 240 -12.26 24.04 -8.89
CA THR A 240 -13.04 23.04 -8.13
C THR A 240 -14.05 22.39 -9.06
N LEU A 241 -13.75 21.18 -9.55
CA LEU A 241 -14.69 20.35 -10.29
C LEU A 241 -15.53 19.51 -9.32
N THR A 242 -16.84 19.44 -9.54
CA THR A 242 -17.73 18.53 -8.81
C THR A 242 -18.51 17.64 -9.78
N LEU A 243 -18.76 16.39 -9.38
CA LEU A 243 -19.65 15.42 -10.04
C LEU A 243 -20.75 15.04 -9.05
N ARG A 244 -22.00 15.36 -9.39
CA ARG A 244 -23.17 15.25 -8.48
C ARG A 244 -22.93 15.93 -7.12
N GLY A 245 -22.20 17.05 -7.13
CA GLY A 245 -21.85 17.80 -5.92
C GLY A 245 -20.64 17.26 -5.15
N THR A 246 -20.11 16.08 -5.48
CA THR A 246 -18.88 15.54 -4.87
C THR A 246 -17.65 16.11 -5.58
N PRO A 247 -16.67 16.69 -4.86
CA PRO A 247 -15.43 17.17 -5.46
C PRO A 247 -14.67 16.08 -6.21
N VAL A 248 -14.14 16.41 -7.37
CA VAL A 248 -13.32 15.53 -8.22
C VAL A 248 -11.99 16.20 -8.52
N PRO A 249 -10.84 15.55 -8.23
CA PRO A 249 -9.53 16.13 -8.53
C PRO A 249 -9.36 16.42 -10.03
N VAL A 250 -8.93 17.65 -10.33
CA VAL A 250 -8.51 18.05 -11.67
C VAL A 250 -7.08 17.58 -11.89
N LEU A 251 -6.86 16.74 -12.90
CA LEU A 251 -5.55 16.17 -13.22
C LEU A 251 -4.67 17.13 -14.02
N SER A 252 -5.28 17.90 -14.92
CA SER A 252 -4.60 18.93 -15.71
C SER A 252 -5.60 20.01 -16.12
N ALA A 253 -5.09 21.22 -16.32
CA ALA A 253 -5.85 22.37 -16.76
C ALA A 253 -5.09 23.14 -17.84
N ALA A 254 -5.84 23.59 -18.84
CA ALA A 254 -5.41 24.52 -19.87
C ALA A 254 -6.59 25.46 -20.20
N ALA A 255 -6.33 26.51 -20.96
CA ALA A 255 -7.38 27.41 -21.41
C ALA A 255 -8.48 26.62 -22.14
N GLY A 256 -9.66 26.55 -21.54
CA GLY A 256 -10.83 25.88 -22.07
C GLY A 256 -10.84 24.35 -22.00
N VAL A 257 -9.86 23.73 -21.33
CA VAL A 257 -9.78 22.27 -21.17
C VAL A 257 -9.39 21.88 -19.74
N LEU A 258 -10.17 20.99 -19.12
CA LEU A 258 -9.80 20.27 -17.90
C LEU A 258 -9.78 18.77 -18.17
N THR A 259 -8.85 18.05 -17.55
CA THR A 259 -8.92 16.58 -17.50
C THR A 259 -9.13 16.10 -16.07
N PHE A 260 -9.96 15.10 -15.87
CA PHE A 260 -10.20 14.50 -14.56
C PHE A 260 -10.41 12.99 -14.68
N ARG A 261 -10.23 12.24 -13.58
CA ARG A 261 -10.60 10.82 -13.53
C ARG A 261 -12.02 10.69 -13.00
N VAL A 262 -12.88 9.94 -13.69
CA VAL A 262 -14.26 9.72 -13.24
C VAL A 262 -14.24 8.90 -11.95
N PRO A 263 -14.79 9.40 -10.83
CA PRO A 263 -14.86 8.64 -9.58
C PRO A 263 -15.91 7.52 -9.69
N CYS A 264 -15.82 6.52 -8.81
CA CYS A 264 -16.90 5.54 -8.67
C CYS A 264 -18.17 6.19 -8.12
N ALA A 265 -19.25 6.17 -8.91
CA ALA A 265 -20.57 6.70 -8.58
C ALA A 265 -21.64 5.92 -9.33
N ALA A 266 -22.88 5.84 -8.82
CA ALA A 266 -23.96 5.05 -9.41
C ALA A 266 -24.31 5.49 -10.85
N SER A 267 -24.78 4.57 -11.68
CA SER A 267 -25.17 4.85 -13.07
C SER A 267 -26.26 5.93 -13.15
N GLY A 268 -26.37 6.61 -14.29
CA GLY A 268 -27.40 7.59 -14.59
C GLY A 268 -26.87 9.02 -14.82
N PRO A 269 -27.75 10.04 -14.88
CA PRO A 269 -27.34 11.42 -15.13
C PRO A 269 -26.36 11.93 -14.08
N ALA A 270 -25.23 12.47 -14.49
CA ALA A 270 -24.20 13.05 -13.62
C ALA A 270 -24.03 14.53 -13.96
N ALA A 271 -24.38 15.38 -13.01
CA ALA A 271 -24.21 16.82 -13.15
C ALA A 271 -22.77 17.22 -12.79
N LEU A 272 -22.08 17.86 -13.73
CA LEU A 272 -20.76 18.43 -13.56
C LEU A 272 -20.87 19.94 -13.34
N ARG A 273 -20.02 20.46 -12.45
CA ARG A 273 -19.88 21.90 -12.23
C ARG A 273 -18.42 22.23 -11.96
N VAL A 274 -17.90 23.28 -12.59
CA VAL A 274 -16.59 23.85 -12.29
C VAL A 274 -16.77 25.19 -11.59
N THR A 275 -16.10 25.39 -10.48
CA THR A 275 -16.03 26.66 -9.77
C THR A 275 -14.59 27.17 -9.80
N THR A 276 -14.40 28.41 -10.21
CA THR A 276 -13.11 29.12 -10.19
C THR A 276 -13.22 30.37 -9.33
N ALA A 277 -12.17 31.20 -9.28
CA ALA A 277 -12.20 32.49 -8.61
C ALA A 277 -13.26 33.47 -9.19
N SER A 278 -13.72 33.26 -10.43
CA SER A 278 -14.81 34.07 -11.03
C SER A 278 -16.21 33.62 -10.58
N GLY A 279 -16.30 32.61 -9.71
CA GLY A 279 -17.55 32.08 -9.19
C GLY A 279 -17.91 30.70 -9.78
N PRO A 280 -19.08 30.18 -9.41
CA PRO A 280 -19.46 28.83 -9.79
C PRO A 280 -20.11 28.79 -11.18
N GLY A 281 -19.64 27.88 -12.02
CA GLY A 281 -19.99 27.80 -13.44
C GLY A 281 -21.36 27.18 -13.74
N THR A 282 -21.63 27.06 -15.04
CA THR A 282 -22.82 26.36 -15.58
C THR A 282 -22.78 24.87 -15.22
N MET A 283 -23.95 24.23 -15.22
CA MET A 283 -24.07 22.79 -15.02
C MET A 283 -24.03 22.08 -16.37
N LEU A 284 -23.23 21.02 -16.49
CA LEU A 284 -23.26 20.10 -17.62
C LEU A 284 -23.71 18.74 -17.14
N THR A 285 -24.79 18.20 -17.70
CA THR A 285 -25.23 16.84 -17.39
C THR A 285 -24.68 15.87 -18.43
N ALA A 286 -23.96 14.84 -17.98
CA ALA A 286 -23.48 13.76 -18.81
C ALA A 286 -23.95 12.40 -18.27
N PRO A 287 -24.20 11.40 -19.14
CA PRO A 287 -24.51 10.06 -18.67
C PRO A 287 -23.28 9.44 -18.01
N LEU A 288 -23.43 8.89 -16.80
CA LEU A 288 -22.43 8.04 -16.15
C LEU A 288 -22.89 6.58 -16.25
N ALA A 289 -22.01 5.70 -16.67
CA ALA A 289 -22.27 4.27 -16.81
C ALA A 289 -21.28 3.45 -15.98
N VAL A 290 -21.78 2.82 -14.93
CA VAL A 290 -21.04 1.78 -14.20
C VAL A 290 -21.30 0.44 -14.87
N THR A 291 -20.32 -0.46 -14.83
CA THR A 291 -20.58 -1.82 -15.30
C THR A 291 -21.58 -2.51 -14.38
N SER A 292 -22.75 -2.81 -14.91
CA SER A 292 -23.79 -3.55 -14.21
C SER A 292 -23.45 -5.04 -14.12
N ARG A 293 -23.64 -5.63 -12.94
CA ARG A 293 -23.41 -7.04 -12.63
C ARG A 293 -24.75 -7.72 -12.30
N ALA A 294 -25.56 -7.91 -13.34
CA ALA A 294 -26.79 -8.70 -13.26
C ALA A 294 -26.44 -10.18 -13.08
N LEU A 295 -26.56 -10.69 -11.85
CA LEU A 295 -26.35 -12.10 -11.52
C LEU A 295 -27.69 -12.71 -11.09
N GLY A 296 -28.07 -13.81 -11.75
CA GLY A 296 -29.10 -14.73 -11.27
C GLY A 296 -28.64 -15.49 -10.03
N VAL A 297 -29.58 -16.11 -9.31
CA VAL A 297 -29.23 -16.97 -8.16
C VAL A 297 -28.38 -18.13 -8.66
N GLY A 298 -27.22 -18.30 -8.03
CA GLY A 298 -26.21 -19.28 -8.44
C GLY A 298 -25.15 -18.71 -9.37
N GLU A 299 -25.40 -17.62 -10.10
CA GLU A 299 -24.44 -17.05 -11.02
C GLU A 299 -23.32 -16.29 -10.30
N SER A 300 -22.13 -16.32 -10.91
CA SER A 300 -20.96 -15.60 -10.39
C SER A 300 -20.19 -14.91 -11.49
N VAL A 301 -19.30 -14.00 -11.08
CA VAL A 301 -18.35 -13.33 -11.95
C VAL A 301 -17.02 -13.16 -11.22
N VAL A 302 -15.92 -13.50 -11.89
CA VAL A 302 -14.55 -13.23 -11.44
C VAL A 302 -13.99 -12.07 -12.26
N LEU A 303 -13.73 -10.93 -11.62
CA LEU A 303 -13.22 -9.74 -12.31
C LEU A 303 -11.70 -9.79 -12.37
N THR A 304 -11.16 -9.91 -13.59
CA THR A 304 -9.72 -10.14 -13.82
C THR A 304 -8.91 -8.86 -13.99
N ALA A 305 -9.56 -7.71 -14.23
CA ALA A 305 -8.88 -6.42 -14.32
C ALA A 305 -9.08 -5.57 -13.05
N ALA A 306 -8.04 -4.83 -12.65
CA ALA A 306 -8.11 -3.90 -11.51
C ALA A 306 -9.22 -2.86 -11.72
N ALA A 307 -9.25 -2.21 -12.88
CA ALA A 307 -10.25 -1.21 -13.22
C ALA A 307 -11.68 -1.77 -13.21
N ALA A 308 -11.88 -3.02 -13.65
CA ALA A 308 -13.19 -3.67 -13.59
C ALA A 308 -13.62 -4.00 -12.15
N SER A 309 -12.66 -4.17 -11.23
CA SER A 309 -12.91 -4.49 -9.82
C SER A 309 -13.22 -3.25 -8.97
N GLU A 310 -12.78 -2.08 -9.42
CA GLU A 310 -12.88 -0.82 -8.67
C GLU A 310 -14.33 -0.39 -8.46
N CYS A 311 -15.17 -0.39 -9.50
CA CYS A 311 -16.54 0.15 -9.42
C CYS A 311 -17.54 -0.76 -10.13
N ASN A 312 -18.49 -1.32 -9.37
CA ASN A 312 -19.45 -2.30 -9.84
C ASN A 312 -20.85 -1.97 -9.33
N GLU A 313 -21.88 -2.16 -10.16
CA GLU A 313 -23.27 -1.92 -9.77
C GLU A 313 -24.06 -3.22 -9.83
N LEU A 314 -24.61 -3.65 -8.70
CA LEU A 314 -25.57 -4.75 -8.65
C LEU A 314 -26.98 -4.18 -8.91
N PRO A 315 -27.73 -4.70 -9.90
CA PRO A 315 -29.12 -4.32 -10.11
C PRO A 315 -30.01 -4.69 -8.92
N ALA A 316 -31.09 -3.94 -8.71
CA ALA A 316 -32.09 -4.29 -7.71
C ALA A 316 -32.68 -5.68 -8.00
N THR A 317 -32.70 -6.55 -7.01
CA THR A 317 -33.19 -7.94 -7.11
C THR A 317 -34.45 -8.21 -6.28
N GLY A 318 -34.89 -7.27 -5.44
CA GLY A 318 -36.10 -7.39 -4.64
C GLY A 318 -35.84 -7.86 -3.20
N ALA A 319 -36.69 -8.75 -2.68
CA ALA A 319 -36.64 -9.21 -1.29
C ALA A 319 -35.74 -10.45 -1.11
N ASP A 320 -35.09 -10.57 0.06
CA ASP A 320 -34.18 -11.66 0.48
C ASP A 320 -32.98 -11.92 -0.45
N ALA A 321 -32.42 -10.85 -1.02
CA ALA A 321 -31.21 -10.94 -1.84
C ALA A 321 -30.00 -11.26 -0.96
N ARG A 322 -29.09 -12.12 -1.47
CA ARG A 322 -27.84 -12.45 -0.79
C ARG A 322 -26.69 -12.64 -1.78
N PHE A 323 -25.59 -11.94 -1.54
CA PHE A 323 -24.36 -12.02 -2.34
C PHE A 323 -23.17 -12.28 -1.44
N PHE A 324 -22.25 -13.11 -1.94
CA PHE A 324 -20.88 -13.09 -1.45
C PHE A 324 -20.02 -12.25 -2.39
N VAL A 325 -19.32 -11.29 -1.81
CA VAL A 325 -18.34 -10.46 -2.48
C VAL A 325 -16.97 -10.82 -1.93
N VAL A 326 -16.07 -11.22 -2.82
CA VAL A 326 -14.74 -11.70 -2.50
C VAL A 326 -13.73 -10.69 -3.01
N ALA A 327 -13.09 -9.94 -2.11
CA ALA A 327 -11.88 -9.20 -2.46
C ALA A 327 -10.68 -10.16 -2.37
N TYR A 328 -9.84 -10.20 -3.40
CA TYR A 328 -8.71 -11.12 -3.44
C TYR A 328 -7.45 -10.46 -4.00
N SER A 329 -6.29 -10.98 -3.59
CA SER A 329 -4.99 -10.50 -4.06
C SER A 329 -4.39 -11.45 -5.09
N VAL A 330 -4.03 -10.92 -6.26
CA VAL A 330 -3.36 -11.70 -7.32
C VAL A 330 -1.84 -11.62 -7.22
N ALA A 331 -1.31 -11.01 -6.15
CA ALA A 331 0.12 -11.03 -5.88
C ALA A 331 0.59 -12.47 -5.65
N THR A 332 1.73 -12.83 -6.22
CA THR A 332 2.27 -14.19 -6.26
C THR A 332 3.23 -14.51 -5.11
N SER A 333 3.24 -13.68 -4.07
CA SER A 333 4.10 -13.82 -2.90
C SER A 333 3.28 -13.76 -1.62
N ALA A 334 3.52 -14.72 -0.73
CA ALA A 334 2.90 -14.77 0.59
C ALA A 334 3.30 -13.57 1.50
N ASN A 335 4.41 -12.88 1.18
CA ASN A 335 4.89 -11.69 1.88
C ASN A 335 4.27 -10.38 1.39
N THR A 336 3.62 -10.37 0.21
CA THR A 336 2.90 -9.18 -0.25
C THR A 336 1.64 -9.00 0.58
N LEU A 337 1.52 -7.85 1.23
CA LEU A 337 0.33 -7.41 1.95
C LEU A 337 -0.30 -6.25 1.18
N ILE A 338 -1.60 -6.33 0.95
CA ILE A 338 -2.38 -5.23 0.42
C ILE A 338 -3.52 -4.89 1.37
N ASP A 339 -3.85 -3.61 1.36
CA ASP A 339 -4.84 -3.00 2.21
C ASP A 339 -5.99 -2.53 1.32
N VAL A 340 -7.19 -3.01 1.59
CA VAL A 340 -8.39 -2.73 0.78
C VAL A 340 -9.56 -2.35 1.66
N GLU A 341 -10.52 -1.63 1.11
CA GLU A 341 -11.83 -1.46 1.71
C GLU A 341 -12.92 -1.64 0.65
N LEU A 342 -13.99 -2.35 1.03
CA LEU A 342 -15.20 -2.44 0.24
C LEU A 342 -16.18 -1.38 0.75
N ALA A 343 -16.50 -0.40 -0.08
CA ALA A 343 -17.51 0.60 0.20
C ALA A 343 -18.79 0.31 -0.60
N GLY A 344 -19.94 0.50 0.03
CA GLY A 344 -21.24 0.37 -0.57
C GLY A 344 -21.99 1.69 -0.58
N SER A 345 -22.80 1.92 -1.60
CA SER A 345 -23.86 2.94 -1.58
C SER A 345 -25.07 2.48 -2.38
N GLY A 346 -26.27 2.76 -1.90
CA GLY A 346 -27.51 2.40 -2.56
C GLY A 346 -28.72 3.01 -1.85
N GLY A 347 -29.87 3.02 -2.53
CA GLY A 347 -31.13 3.50 -1.96
C GLY A 347 -31.77 2.46 -1.04
N ALA A 348 -31.28 2.32 0.19
CA ALA A 348 -31.95 1.55 1.23
C ALA A 348 -32.47 2.50 2.33
N SER A 349 -33.74 2.33 2.68
CA SER A 349 -34.37 2.94 3.86
C SER A 349 -33.68 2.45 5.13
N LEU A 350 -33.39 3.38 6.05
CA LEU A 350 -32.82 3.12 7.38
C LEU A 350 -33.76 2.22 8.20
N ALA A 351 -33.62 0.90 8.08
CA ALA A 351 -34.05 -0.03 9.12
C ALA A 351 -32.86 -0.28 10.06
N ALA A 352 -33.12 -0.18 11.37
CA ALA A 352 -32.12 -0.09 12.43
C ALA A 352 -31.05 -1.19 12.39
N MET A 353 -29.79 -0.76 12.55
CA MET A 353 -28.60 -1.62 12.55
C MET A 353 -28.43 -2.36 13.88
N PRO A 354 -27.85 -3.57 13.88
CA PRO A 354 -26.93 -3.98 14.93
C PRO A 354 -25.62 -3.20 14.78
N THR A 355 -25.08 -2.66 15.86
CA THR A 355 -23.71 -2.12 15.92
C THR A 355 -22.73 -3.16 15.38
N LEU A 356 -22.10 -2.85 14.24
CA LEU A 356 -20.96 -3.60 13.74
C LEU A 356 -19.77 -3.38 14.69
N VAL A 357 -19.48 -4.38 15.51
CA VAL A 357 -18.21 -4.48 16.21
C VAL A 357 -17.15 -4.72 15.14
N PRO A 358 -16.09 -3.89 15.02
CA PRO A 358 -14.95 -4.22 14.18
C PRO A 358 -14.48 -5.61 14.59
N ALA A 359 -14.41 -6.57 13.66
CA ALA A 359 -13.81 -7.85 13.98
C ALA A 359 -12.40 -7.56 14.51
N ALA A 360 -12.21 -7.77 15.81
CA ALA A 360 -10.91 -7.63 16.43
C ALA A 360 -9.95 -8.55 15.66
N ARG A 361 -8.74 -8.06 15.40
CA ARG A 361 -7.65 -8.83 14.83
C ARG A 361 -7.58 -10.17 15.57
N ALA A 362 -7.97 -11.27 14.92
CA ALA A 362 -7.75 -12.58 15.49
C ALA A 362 -6.25 -12.68 15.82
N PRO A 363 -5.86 -13.10 17.04
CA PRO A 363 -4.46 -13.26 17.35
C PRO A 363 -3.82 -14.16 16.30
N ARG A 364 -2.65 -13.74 15.80
CA ARG A 364 -1.83 -14.48 14.81
C ARG A 364 -1.43 -15.89 15.26
N THR A 365 -1.80 -16.29 16.47
CA THR A 365 -1.51 -17.57 17.09
C THR A 365 -2.79 -18.39 17.16
N ILE A 366 -3.19 -18.99 16.04
CA ILE A 366 -3.99 -20.21 16.13
C ILE A 366 -3.01 -21.29 16.62
N ALA A 367 -3.34 -21.96 17.73
CA ALA A 367 -2.54 -23.06 18.23
C ALA A 367 -2.29 -24.06 17.08
N GLY A 368 -1.03 -24.51 16.92
CA GLY A 368 -0.67 -25.45 15.86
C GLY A 368 -1.63 -26.64 15.81
N PRO A 369 -1.92 -27.18 14.62
CA PRO A 369 -2.94 -28.22 14.46
C PRO A 369 -2.53 -29.44 15.29
N ALA A 370 -3.18 -29.64 16.43
CA ALA A 370 -3.08 -30.90 17.15
C ALA A 370 -3.89 -31.94 16.36
N ASP A 371 -3.36 -33.14 16.10
CA ASP A 371 -4.15 -34.12 15.38
C ASP A 371 -5.34 -34.63 16.22
N GLY A 372 -5.26 -34.61 17.56
CA GLY A 372 -6.28 -35.09 18.51
C GLY A 372 -7.44 -34.12 18.87
N PRO A 373 -8.53 -34.64 19.48
CA PRO A 373 -9.73 -33.88 19.86
C PRO A 373 -9.54 -32.92 21.06
N GLY A 374 -8.53 -33.14 21.90
CA GLY A 374 -8.13 -32.23 22.99
C GLY A 374 -6.95 -31.36 22.60
N GLY A 375 -7.19 -30.26 21.90
CA GLY A 375 -6.14 -29.37 21.39
C GLY A 375 -5.46 -28.53 22.49
N GLY A 376 -4.13 -28.49 22.45
CA GLY A 376 -3.32 -27.49 23.15
C GLY A 376 -2.11 -28.09 23.88
N ARG A 377 -0.92 -27.86 23.32
CA ARG A 377 0.24 -27.28 24.04
C ARG A 377 1.44 -27.07 23.09
N ASP A 378 1.96 -25.84 23.16
CA ASP A 378 3.11 -25.23 22.47
C ASP A 378 3.00 -24.91 20.97
N ALA A 379 2.24 -23.85 20.65
CA ALA A 379 2.25 -23.17 19.35
C ALA A 379 3.68 -22.78 18.88
N ALA A 380 4.57 -22.41 19.81
CA ALA A 380 5.96 -22.08 19.49
C ALA A 380 6.79 -23.30 19.03
N ARG A 381 6.57 -24.48 19.62
CA ARG A 381 7.24 -25.72 19.18
C ARG A 381 6.71 -26.21 17.83
N ALA A 382 5.40 -26.07 17.60
CA ALA A 382 4.79 -26.37 16.31
C ALA A 382 5.35 -25.43 15.21
N ALA A 383 5.33 -24.12 15.42
CA ALA A 383 5.88 -23.15 14.49
C ALA A 383 7.37 -23.35 14.23
N ALA A 384 8.17 -23.73 15.24
CA ALA A 384 9.59 -24.04 15.06
C ALA A 384 9.83 -25.29 14.21
N ARG A 385 9.01 -26.34 14.40
CA ARG A 385 9.05 -27.57 13.57
C ARG A 385 8.66 -27.28 12.12
N GLU A 386 7.60 -26.51 11.94
CA GLU A 386 7.09 -26.09 10.64
C GLU A 386 8.08 -25.22 9.87
N ALA A 387 8.65 -24.20 10.53
CA ALA A 387 9.70 -23.37 9.94
C ALA A 387 10.96 -24.18 9.65
N ALA A 388 11.27 -25.21 10.45
CA ALA A 388 12.33 -26.14 10.10
C ALA A 388 11.98 -26.85 8.79
N HIS A 389 10.84 -27.54 8.71
CA HIS A 389 10.42 -28.28 7.51
C HIS A 389 10.44 -27.45 6.22
N ALA A 390 9.92 -26.21 6.23
CA ALA A 390 10.00 -25.35 5.06
C ALA A 390 11.44 -25.02 4.62
N ARG A 391 12.36 -24.77 5.56
CA ARG A 391 13.79 -24.62 5.23
C ARG A 391 14.37 -25.89 4.60
N TRP A 392 13.86 -27.08 4.92
CA TRP A 392 14.33 -28.32 4.29
C TRP A 392 13.92 -28.40 2.83
N LEU A 393 12.68 -28.02 2.51
CA LEU A 393 12.18 -28.01 1.14
C LEU A 393 12.94 -27.04 0.25
N ASP A 394 13.17 -25.82 0.72
CA ASP A 394 13.92 -24.83 -0.06
C ASP A 394 15.37 -25.25 -0.28
N ARG A 395 16.02 -25.86 0.72
CA ARG A 395 17.35 -26.45 0.55
C ARG A 395 17.36 -27.58 -0.47
N GLU A 396 16.34 -28.44 -0.47
CA GLU A 396 16.24 -29.53 -1.43
C GLU A 396 16.07 -29.01 -2.87
N ARG A 397 15.27 -27.95 -3.04
CA ARG A 397 15.11 -27.26 -4.32
C ARG A 397 16.42 -26.68 -4.83
N GLU A 398 17.14 -25.94 -3.98
CA GLU A 398 18.46 -25.38 -4.32
C GLU A 398 19.47 -26.46 -4.70
N ARG A 399 19.47 -27.56 -3.93
CA ARG A 399 20.32 -28.72 -4.18
C ARG A 399 20.01 -29.41 -5.49
N TYR A 400 18.74 -29.64 -5.81
CA TYR A 400 18.33 -30.18 -7.09
C TYR A 400 18.81 -29.30 -8.24
N GLU A 401 18.64 -27.98 -8.13
CA GLU A 401 19.05 -27.04 -9.16
C GLU A 401 20.57 -27.06 -9.38
N ALA A 402 21.37 -27.15 -8.32
CA ALA A 402 22.82 -27.32 -8.42
C ALA A 402 23.19 -28.61 -9.16
N LEU A 403 22.59 -29.74 -8.78
CA LEU A 403 22.79 -31.04 -9.46
C LEU A 403 22.38 -31.00 -10.93
N ARG A 404 21.27 -30.32 -11.23
CA ARG A 404 20.77 -30.15 -12.60
C ARG A 404 21.74 -29.33 -13.45
N ALA A 405 22.25 -28.22 -12.92
CA ALA A 405 23.21 -27.35 -13.59
C ALA A 405 24.53 -28.08 -13.91
N GLU A 406 24.96 -29.00 -13.04
CA GLU A 406 26.13 -29.86 -13.26
C GLU A 406 25.90 -31.00 -14.27
N GLY A 407 24.65 -31.19 -14.72
CA GLY A 407 24.26 -32.35 -15.53
C GLY A 407 24.36 -33.68 -14.77
N ALA A 408 24.33 -33.65 -13.43
CA ALA A 408 24.55 -34.80 -12.57
C ALA A 408 23.56 -35.94 -12.83
N PHE A 409 22.30 -35.61 -13.09
CA PHE A 409 21.22 -36.59 -13.36
C PHE A 409 21.38 -37.34 -14.70
N ARG A 410 22.24 -36.88 -15.61
CA ARG A 410 22.52 -37.55 -16.89
C ARG A 410 23.66 -38.56 -16.80
N ARG A 411 24.46 -38.53 -15.72
CA ARG A 411 25.58 -39.44 -15.52
C ARG A 411 25.05 -40.80 -15.10
N ARG A 412 25.38 -41.83 -15.88
CA ARG A 412 24.98 -43.22 -15.60
C ARG A 412 25.93 -43.87 -14.60
N GLY A 413 25.44 -44.86 -13.87
CA GLY A 413 26.28 -45.87 -13.24
C GLY A 413 27.10 -46.68 -14.27
N PRO A 414 27.90 -47.67 -13.83
CA PRO A 414 28.63 -48.56 -14.74
C PRO A 414 27.68 -49.28 -15.74
N ALA A 415 28.25 -49.79 -16.83
CA ALA A 415 27.58 -50.08 -18.12
C ALA A 415 26.26 -50.90 -18.09
N ARG A 416 25.38 -50.61 -19.07
CA ARG A 416 24.08 -51.26 -19.32
C ARG A 416 24.17 -52.80 -19.41
N GLY A 417 23.28 -53.50 -18.71
CA GLY A 417 22.95 -54.91 -18.97
C GLY A 417 23.14 -55.89 -17.80
N ALA A 418 23.65 -55.42 -16.65
CA ALA A 418 23.69 -56.20 -15.42
C ALA A 418 22.97 -55.40 -14.32
N ARG A 419 22.09 -56.07 -13.57
CA ARG A 419 21.45 -55.50 -12.37
C ARG A 419 22.56 -54.92 -11.48
N LEU A 420 22.53 -53.61 -11.21
CA LEU A 420 23.64 -52.95 -10.50
C LEU A 420 23.70 -53.37 -9.03
N VAL A 421 22.54 -53.70 -8.45
CA VAL A 421 22.39 -54.25 -7.11
C VAL A 421 21.35 -55.39 -7.11
N ALA A 422 21.63 -56.50 -6.42
CA ALA A 422 20.62 -57.53 -6.20
C ALA A 422 19.56 -57.04 -5.20
N PRO A 423 18.26 -57.34 -5.39
CA PRO A 423 17.23 -57.00 -4.44
C PRO A 423 17.57 -57.55 -3.07
N PRO A 424 17.27 -56.79 -2.02
CA PRO A 424 17.48 -57.26 -0.67
C PRO A 424 16.59 -58.47 -0.36
N VAL A 425 17.01 -59.28 0.62
CA VAL A 425 16.14 -60.30 1.24
C VAL A 425 15.73 -59.87 2.65
N VAL A 426 14.59 -60.38 3.15
CA VAL A 426 14.15 -60.09 4.52
C VAL A 426 15.22 -60.55 5.53
N GLY A 427 15.53 -59.69 6.49
CA GLY A 427 16.59 -59.89 7.47
C GLY A 427 17.97 -59.39 7.02
N GLU A 428 18.15 -59.06 5.74
CA GLU A 428 19.41 -58.52 5.23
C GLU A 428 19.76 -57.21 5.94
N MET A 429 21.03 -57.07 6.30
CA MET A 429 21.55 -55.85 6.91
C MET A 429 22.35 -55.06 5.86
N ARG A 430 21.97 -53.80 5.60
CA ARG A 430 22.69 -52.86 4.72
C ARG A 430 23.16 -51.62 5.48
N THR A 431 24.28 -51.06 5.03
CA THR A 431 24.76 -49.77 5.53
C THR A 431 24.29 -48.71 4.56
N LEU A 432 23.32 -47.91 4.99
CA LEU A 432 22.72 -46.85 4.21
C LEU A 432 23.28 -45.51 4.68
N ARG A 433 23.44 -44.57 3.76
CA ARG A 433 23.73 -43.18 4.10
C ARG A 433 22.42 -42.49 4.42
N TYR A 434 22.42 -41.56 5.36
CA TYR A 434 21.31 -40.63 5.51
C TYR A 434 21.88 -39.24 5.42
N ASN A 435 21.23 -38.41 4.62
CA ASN A 435 21.75 -37.09 4.37
C ASN A 435 20.64 -36.06 4.32
N PHE A 436 20.55 -35.41 5.46
CA PHE A 436 19.58 -34.39 5.79
C PHE A 436 20.08 -32.97 5.50
N THR A 437 21.40 -32.78 5.39
CA THR A 437 22.02 -31.45 5.36
C THR A 437 23.04 -31.25 4.24
N SER A 438 23.79 -32.27 3.82
CA SER A 438 24.89 -32.17 2.85
C SER A 438 25.08 -33.39 1.93
N CYS A 439 24.95 -33.21 0.60
CA CYS A 439 25.22 -34.29 -0.39
C CYS A 439 26.68 -34.80 -0.42
N THR A 440 27.60 -34.22 0.34
CA THR A 440 28.99 -34.63 0.35
C THR A 440 29.39 -35.38 1.61
N ASP A 441 28.55 -35.39 2.65
CA ASP A 441 28.85 -36.10 3.89
C ASP A 441 28.64 -37.61 3.71
N SER A 442 29.75 -38.33 3.51
CA SER A 442 29.75 -39.80 3.42
C SER A 442 29.87 -40.49 4.78
N THR A 443 29.92 -39.74 5.89
CA THR A 443 30.14 -40.26 7.24
C THR A 443 28.84 -40.49 8.02
N SER A 444 27.75 -39.84 7.61
CA SER A 444 26.41 -40.06 8.16
C SER A 444 25.83 -41.40 7.68
N LEU A 445 26.04 -42.45 8.49
CA LEU A 445 25.66 -43.83 8.19
C LEU A 445 24.64 -44.36 9.20
N ILE A 446 23.71 -45.16 8.70
CA ILE A 446 22.87 -46.06 9.49
C ILE A 446 23.11 -47.49 9.06
N ARG A 447 23.00 -48.42 10.01
CA ARG A 447 22.94 -49.84 9.71
C ARG A 447 21.48 -50.24 9.77
N ALA A 448 20.90 -50.65 8.64
CA ALA A 448 19.48 -50.91 8.53
C ALA A 448 19.20 -52.38 8.17
N ARG A 449 18.13 -52.94 8.72
CA ARG A 449 17.61 -54.28 8.45
C ARG A 449 16.44 -54.21 7.48
N ALA A 450 16.44 -55.00 6.41
CA ALA A 450 15.26 -55.18 5.57
C ALA A 450 14.22 -55.96 6.37
N VAL A 451 13.17 -55.28 6.84
CA VAL A 451 12.08 -55.92 7.59
C VAL A 451 11.00 -56.45 6.67
N ARG A 452 10.82 -55.87 5.48
CA ARG A 452 9.92 -56.35 4.44
C ARG A 452 10.51 -56.08 3.06
N VAL A 453 10.39 -57.04 2.15
CA VAL A 453 10.72 -56.86 0.72
C VAL A 453 9.47 -57.21 -0.07
N GLY A 454 8.93 -56.20 -0.73
CA GLY A 454 7.68 -56.24 -1.48
C GLY A 454 7.89 -56.40 -2.99
N THR A 455 6.82 -56.11 -3.74
CA THR A 455 6.86 -56.10 -5.21
C THR A 455 7.39 -54.79 -5.77
N HIS A 456 7.19 -53.68 -5.07
CA HIS A 456 7.60 -52.34 -5.51
C HIS A 456 8.41 -51.58 -4.46
N ALA A 457 8.53 -52.08 -3.23
CA ALA A 457 9.30 -51.44 -2.18
C ALA A 457 9.95 -52.39 -1.17
N VAL A 458 11.02 -51.93 -0.56
CA VAL A 458 11.65 -52.51 0.62
C VAL A 458 11.50 -51.55 1.81
N VAL A 459 11.13 -52.12 2.97
CA VAL A 459 11.09 -51.40 4.24
C VAL A 459 12.36 -51.71 5.03
N TRP A 460 13.14 -50.66 5.30
CA TRP A 460 14.38 -50.69 6.07
C TRP A 460 14.16 -50.11 7.46
N GLU A 461 14.52 -50.87 8.48
CA GLU A 461 14.54 -50.41 9.87
C GLU A 461 15.98 -50.12 10.31
N ASP A 462 16.25 -48.91 10.78
CA ASP A 462 17.51 -48.60 11.47
C ASP A 462 17.69 -49.47 12.72
N SER A 463 18.78 -50.24 12.75
CA SER A 463 19.11 -51.15 13.85
C SER A 463 19.35 -50.44 15.19
N ALA A 464 19.59 -49.13 15.18
CA ALA A 464 19.76 -48.34 16.40
C ALA A 464 18.43 -47.83 16.99
N ASN A 465 17.28 -48.06 16.35
CA ASN A 465 15.99 -47.58 16.83
C ASN A 465 15.71 -48.12 18.25
N THR A 466 15.27 -47.23 19.14
CA THR A 466 14.95 -47.56 20.55
C THR A 466 13.80 -48.56 20.70
N LEU A 467 12.94 -48.66 19.68
CA LEU A 467 11.92 -49.69 19.51
C LEU A 467 12.32 -50.54 18.30
N GLN A 468 13.03 -51.65 18.50
CA GLN A 468 13.36 -52.55 17.40
C GLN A 468 12.16 -53.45 17.11
N ALA A 469 11.72 -53.51 15.85
CA ALA A 469 10.61 -54.34 15.40
C ALA A 469 10.78 -55.81 15.75
N ALA A 470 12.00 -56.36 15.71
CA ALA A 470 12.26 -57.74 16.14
C ALA A 470 11.86 -58.03 17.60
N THR A 471 11.81 -56.99 18.44
CA THR A 471 11.45 -57.07 19.86
C THR A 471 10.10 -56.46 20.20
N ASN A 472 9.51 -55.67 19.30
CA ASN A 472 8.21 -55.04 19.44
C ASN A 472 7.30 -55.48 18.28
N LEU A 473 6.42 -56.44 18.56
CA LEU A 473 5.51 -56.99 17.56
C LEU A 473 4.58 -55.94 16.93
N ASP A 474 4.13 -54.94 17.69
CA ASP A 474 3.22 -53.92 17.16
C ASP A 474 3.92 -53.08 16.09
N LEU A 475 5.17 -52.70 16.33
CA LEU A 475 5.97 -51.97 15.34
C LEU A 475 6.36 -52.86 14.16
N ALA A 476 6.70 -54.14 14.38
CA ALA A 476 6.94 -55.07 13.28
C ALA A 476 5.72 -55.20 12.37
N ASN A 477 4.54 -55.39 12.96
CA ASN A 477 3.27 -55.48 12.25
C ASN A 477 2.98 -54.18 11.49
N ALA A 478 3.24 -53.02 12.10
CA ALA A 478 3.09 -51.72 11.45
C ALA A 478 3.98 -51.58 10.20
N TYR A 479 5.26 -51.99 10.26
CA TYR A 479 6.14 -51.99 9.09
C TYR A 479 5.68 -52.95 7.99
N GLN A 480 5.24 -54.16 8.36
CA GLN A 480 4.73 -55.12 7.38
C GLN A 480 3.53 -54.54 6.64
N ARG A 481 2.54 -54.06 7.41
CA ARG A 481 1.30 -53.51 6.89
C ARG A 481 1.52 -52.27 6.03
N LEU A 482 2.44 -51.38 6.42
CA LEU A 482 2.76 -50.19 5.65
C LEU A 482 3.26 -50.55 4.23
N GLY A 483 4.18 -51.52 4.13
CA GLY A 483 4.65 -52.00 2.83
C GLY A 483 3.59 -52.76 2.04
N GLU A 484 2.70 -53.50 2.71
CA GLU A 484 1.56 -54.16 2.07
C GLU A 484 0.58 -53.16 1.45
N VAL A 485 0.20 -52.11 2.19
CA VAL A 485 -0.64 -51.02 1.66
C VAL A 485 0.06 -50.37 0.46
N PHE A 486 1.36 -50.12 0.56
CA PHE A 486 2.11 -49.51 -0.53
C PHE A 486 2.07 -50.31 -1.83
N ASP A 487 2.42 -51.59 -1.76
CA ASP A 487 2.41 -52.50 -2.91
C ASP A 487 1.00 -52.73 -3.47
N HIS A 488 -0.02 -52.70 -2.60
CA HIS A 488 -1.40 -52.97 -2.98
C HIS A 488 -1.98 -51.84 -3.84
N ASP A 489 -1.86 -50.59 -3.40
CA ASP A 489 -2.51 -49.47 -4.10
C ASP A 489 -1.73 -48.15 -4.16
N GLN A 490 -0.90 -47.80 -3.17
CA GLN A 490 -0.24 -46.49 -3.18
C GLN A 490 0.74 -46.34 -4.34
N PHE A 491 1.52 -47.37 -4.67
CA PHE A 491 2.40 -47.34 -5.83
C PHE A 491 1.62 -47.07 -7.12
N THR A 492 0.52 -47.81 -7.31
CA THR A 492 -0.38 -47.66 -8.47
C THR A 492 -1.02 -46.28 -8.50
N ALA A 493 -1.46 -45.74 -7.36
CA ALA A 493 -2.01 -44.39 -7.26
C ALA A 493 -0.99 -43.34 -7.69
N VAL A 494 0.25 -43.37 -7.15
CA VAL A 494 1.28 -42.40 -7.56
C VAL A 494 1.58 -42.49 -9.05
N ARG A 495 1.77 -43.71 -9.55
CA ARG A 495 2.02 -43.97 -10.97
C ARG A 495 0.90 -43.44 -11.88
N THR A 496 -0.33 -43.60 -11.44
CA THR A 496 -1.53 -43.17 -12.18
C THR A 496 -1.71 -41.66 -12.18
N TYR A 497 -1.47 -40.98 -11.06
CA TYR A 497 -1.81 -39.56 -10.93
C TYR A 497 -0.62 -38.61 -11.11
N PHE A 498 0.62 -39.06 -10.85
CA PHE A 498 1.79 -38.16 -10.81
C PHE A 498 2.91 -38.64 -11.75
N GLY A 499 2.97 -39.93 -12.04
CA GLY A 499 3.98 -40.52 -12.92
C GLY A 499 4.76 -41.63 -12.21
N ASP A 500 5.59 -42.34 -12.98
CA ASP A 500 6.30 -43.51 -12.49
C ASP A 500 7.41 -43.10 -11.48
N PRO A 501 7.32 -43.49 -10.20
CA PRO A 501 8.37 -43.20 -9.23
C PRO A 501 9.68 -43.93 -9.54
N LEU A 502 9.62 -45.07 -10.26
CA LEU A 502 10.78 -45.84 -10.69
C LEU A 502 11.25 -45.47 -12.11
N LEU A 503 10.83 -44.31 -12.64
CA LEU A 503 11.19 -43.86 -14.00
C LEU A 503 12.71 -43.86 -14.26
N ARG A 504 13.51 -43.68 -13.21
CA ARG A 504 14.98 -43.60 -13.27
C ARG A 504 15.70 -44.85 -12.77
N ASP A 505 14.99 -45.86 -12.29
CA ASP A 505 15.55 -47.08 -11.67
C ASP A 505 16.63 -47.74 -12.55
N SER A 506 16.35 -47.93 -13.84
CA SER A 506 17.32 -48.49 -14.81
C SER A 506 18.61 -47.67 -15.04
N ILE A 507 18.67 -46.45 -14.51
CA ILE A 507 19.84 -45.55 -14.56
C ILE A 507 20.55 -45.52 -13.20
N THR A 508 19.81 -45.75 -12.11
CA THR A 508 20.30 -45.75 -10.72
C THR A 508 20.81 -47.13 -10.31
N ASP A 509 20.05 -47.93 -9.59
CA ASP A 509 20.42 -49.22 -9.00
C ASP A 509 19.77 -50.43 -9.70
N ASP A 510 18.77 -50.20 -10.57
CA ASP A 510 18.11 -51.21 -11.42
C ASP A 510 17.58 -52.40 -10.60
N ASP A 511 17.13 -52.14 -9.37
CA ASP A 511 16.60 -53.17 -8.47
C ASP A 511 15.06 -53.25 -8.49
N ALA A 512 14.41 -52.29 -9.15
CA ALA A 512 12.97 -52.14 -9.31
C ALA A 512 12.21 -51.91 -8.00
N LEU A 513 12.88 -51.39 -6.97
CA LEU A 513 12.32 -51.18 -5.64
C LEU A 513 12.49 -49.73 -5.16
N LEU A 514 11.47 -49.22 -4.49
CA LEU A 514 11.58 -48.04 -3.64
C LEU A 514 12.09 -48.41 -2.24
N HIS A 515 13.01 -47.62 -1.71
CA HIS A 515 13.62 -47.85 -0.42
C HIS A 515 13.04 -46.94 0.66
N MET A 516 12.23 -47.52 1.54
CA MET A 516 11.60 -46.82 2.68
C MET A 516 12.47 -46.99 3.92
N VAL A 517 13.14 -45.92 4.36
CA VAL A 517 14.13 -46.00 5.45
C VAL A 517 13.61 -45.35 6.72
N PHE A 518 13.27 -46.15 7.72
CA PHE A 518 12.74 -45.66 9.00
C PHE A 518 13.83 -45.57 10.06
N THR A 519 14.13 -44.34 10.51
CA THR A 519 15.25 -44.05 11.40
C THR A 519 14.93 -42.97 12.43
N GLN A 520 15.35 -43.20 13.67
CA GLN A 520 15.33 -42.20 14.74
C GLN A 520 16.19 -40.97 14.44
N ARG A 521 17.10 -41.03 13.46
CA ARG A 521 17.93 -39.89 13.05
C ARG A 521 17.09 -38.73 12.52
N LEU A 522 15.90 -39.00 11.99
CA LEU A 522 14.97 -37.96 11.53
C LEU A 522 14.11 -37.38 12.67
N ASN A 523 14.00 -38.08 13.80
CA ASN A 523 13.16 -37.64 14.91
C ASN A 523 13.64 -36.28 15.45
N GLY A 524 12.71 -35.35 15.65
CA GLY A 524 13.00 -34.00 16.13
C GLY A 524 13.56 -33.02 15.09
N SER A 525 13.75 -33.45 13.83
CA SER A 525 14.24 -32.61 12.73
C SER A 525 13.25 -31.52 12.26
N GLY A 526 11.97 -31.69 12.60
CA GLY A 526 10.86 -30.90 12.06
C GLY A 526 10.15 -31.56 10.87
N ALA A 527 10.77 -32.57 10.24
CA ALA A 527 10.18 -33.35 9.16
C ALA A 527 9.69 -34.73 9.64
N ALA A 528 8.56 -35.17 9.11
CA ALA A 528 7.99 -36.50 9.36
C ALA A 528 8.63 -37.58 8.49
N ALA A 529 8.87 -37.22 7.24
CA ALA A 529 9.65 -37.95 6.26
C ALA A 529 10.35 -36.96 5.32
N TYR A 530 11.27 -37.44 4.50
CA TYR A 530 12.10 -36.61 3.64
C TYR A 530 12.63 -37.38 2.43
N VAL A 531 12.59 -36.75 1.26
CA VAL A 531 13.21 -37.18 0.00
C VAL A 531 14.36 -36.25 -0.36
N THR A 532 15.44 -36.82 -0.92
CA THR A 532 16.61 -36.04 -1.36
C THR A 532 17.07 -36.40 -2.77
N SER A 533 17.37 -35.38 -3.56
CA SER A 533 17.94 -35.49 -4.89
C SER A 533 19.38 -36.01 -4.88
N CYS A 534 20.08 -36.00 -3.73
CA CYS A 534 21.42 -36.59 -3.65
C CYS A 534 21.41 -38.09 -3.99
N ASP A 535 20.35 -38.80 -3.62
CA ASP A 535 20.24 -40.25 -3.83
C ASP A 535 19.98 -40.60 -5.30
N GLN A 536 19.61 -39.63 -6.15
CA GLN A 536 19.32 -39.85 -7.57
C GLN A 536 20.52 -39.65 -8.49
N VAL A 537 21.72 -39.48 -7.92
CA VAL A 537 22.99 -39.28 -8.66
C VAL A 537 24.09 -40.22 -8.13
N PRO A 538 25.03 -40.66 -8.99
CA PRO A 538 26.01 -41.67 -8.58
C PRO A 538 27.00 -41.14 -7.53
N ARG A 539 27.58 -42.06 -6.74
CA ARG A 539 28.53 -41.73 -5.67
C ARG A 539 29.77 -40.98 -6.11
N THR A 540 30.16 -41.16 -7.37
CA THR A 540 31.27 -40.41 -8.00
C THR A 540 30.95 -38.93 -8.17
N VAL A 541 29.67 -38.55 -8.11
CA VAL A 541 29.19 -37.17 -8.15
C VAL A 541 28.86 -36.65 -6.75
N ARG A 542 28.21 -37.47 -5.93
CA ARG A 542 27.86 -37.15 -4.54
C ARG A 542 28.15 -38.33 -3.62
N ALA A 543 29.18 -38.21 -2.77
CA ALA A 543 29.64 -39.28 -1.90
C ALA A 543 28.61 -39.73 -0.83
N ALA A 544 27.63 -38.88 -0.52
CA ALA A 544 26.53 -39.18 0.39
C ALA A 544 25.40 -40.03 -0.24
N SER A 545 25.42 -40.24 -1.56
CA SER A 545 24.34 -40.90 -2.29
C SER A 545 24.20 -42.40 -1.98
N ASN A 546 22.98 -42.87 -1.79
CA ASN A 546 22.62 -44.29 -1.87
C ASN A 546 22.39 -44.80 -3.29
N PHE A 547 22.24 -43.89 -4.26
CA PHE A 547 22.08 -44.16 -5.69
C PHE A 547 20.88 -45.03 -6.07
N GLY A 548 19.68 -44.53 -5.78
CA GLY A 548 18.38 -45.16 -6.04
C GLY A 548 17.20 -44.30 -5.59
N GLU A 549 16.01 -44.88 -5.53
CA GLU A 549 14.77 -44.23 -5.08
C GLU A 549 14.54 -44.40 -3.57
N TYR A 550 14.99 -43.42 -2.77
CA TYR A 550 14.93 -43.47 -1.31
C TYR A 550 14.03 -42.36 -0.73
N PHE A 551 13.29 -42.69 0.32
CA PHE A 551 12.82 -41.72 1.29
C PHE A 551 13.15 -42.17 2.72
N TYR A 552 13.26 -41.19 3.61
CA TYR A 552 13.60 -41.41 5.01
C TYR A 552 12.41 -40.99 5.88
N GLY A 553 11.96 -41.86 6.79
CA GLY A 553 10.84 -41.61 7.68
C GLY A 553 11.24 -41.63 9.16
N SER A 554 10.53 -40.85 9.96
CA SER A 554 10.62 -40.86 11.42
C SER A 554 10.08 -42.18 12.00
N VAL A 555 10.42 -42.48 13.26
CA VAL A 555 9.98 -43.68 13.98
C VAL A 555 9.26 -43.32 15.28
N PRO A 556 8.35 -44.16 15.78
CA PRO A 556 7.71 -43.94 17.07
C PRO A 556 8.77 -43.94 18.19
N THR A 557 8.50 -43.18 19.26
CA THR A 557 9.41 -43.02 20.42
C THR A 557 8.86 -43.62 21.71
N SER A 558 7.69 -44.25 21.67
CA SER A 558 6.98 -44.86 22.78
C SER A 558 6.47 -46.25 22.36
N ALA A 559 6.61 -47.25 23.23
CA ALA A 559 6.00 -48.56 23.02
C ALA A 559 4.51 -48.58 23.42
N THR A 560 4.05 -47.61 24.22
CA THR A 560 2.67 -47.54 24.69
C THR A 560 1.72 -47.20 23.53
N PRO A 561 0.69 -48.04 23.27
CA PRO A 561 -0.29 -47.78 22.21
C PRO A 561 -1.08 -46.49 22.44
N ASN A 562 -1.23 -45.69 21.39
CA ASN A 562 -2.06 -44.48 21.36
C ASN A 562 -2.27 -43.99 19.92
N VAL A 563 -3.33 -44.45 19.27
CA VAL A 563 -3.69 -44.10 17.88
C VAL A 563 -3.80 -42.60 17.57
N ASN A 564 -3.87 -41.74 18.60
CA ASN A 564 -3.89 -40.27 18.46
C ASN A 564 -2.52 -39.61 18.68
N SER A 565 -1.45 -40.40 18.83
CA SER A 565 -0.08 -39.94 19.07
C SER A 565 0.89 -40.62 18.12
N THR A 566 1.58 -39.84 17.31
CA THR A 566 2.63 -40.32 16.40
C THR A 566 3.85 -40.92 17.12
N ASN A 567 3.92 -40.78 18.45
CA ASN A 567 4.97 -41.40 19.25
C ASN A 567 4.72 -42.89 19.49
N SER A 568 3.50 -43.39 19.34
CA SER A 568 3.14 -44.81 19.52
C SER A 568 3.17 -45.57 18.19
N PRO A 569 3.35 -46.90 18.16
CA PRO A 569 3.41 -47.64 16.90
C PRO A 569 2.12 -47.58 16.08
N ASP A 570 0.96 -47.65 16.73
CA ASP A 570 -0.37 -47.58 16.10
C ASP A 570 -0.71 -46.17 15.59
N GLY A 571 -0.41 -45.13 16.38
CA GLY A 571 -0.57 -43.73 15.92
C GLY A 571 0.45 -43.34 14.85
N TRP A 572 1.69 -43.84 14.95
CA TRP A 572 2.70 -43.69 13.90
C TRP A 572 2.24 -44.34 12.59
N TYR A 573 1.73 -45.57 12.63
CA TYR A 573 1.19 -46.24 11.44
C TYR A 573 0.06 -45.42 10.80
N ALA A 574 -0.90 -44.96 11.62
CA ALA A 574 -2.04 -44.18 11.12
C ALA A 574 -1.60 -42.89 10.42
N PHE A 575 -0.54 -42.24 10.92
CA PHE A 575 0.07 -41.05 10.33
C PHE A 575 0.97 -41.35 9.13
N MET A 576 1.79 -42.40 9.21
CA MET A 576 2.81 -42.72 8.21
C MET A 576 2.20 -43.33 6.95
N SER A 577 1.07 -44.04 7.07
CA SER A 577 0.35 -44.63 5.92
C SER A 577 0.06 -43.59 4.82
N ARG A 578 -0.47 -42.41 5.17
CA ARG A 578 -0.65 -41.31 4.20
C ARG A 578 0.68 -40.63 3.82
N THR A 579 1.67 -40.63 4.71
CA THR A 579 2.95 -39.94 4.46
C THR A 579 3.79 -40.71 3.44
N VAL A 580 3.69 -42.04 3.36
CA VAL A 580 4.38 -42.82 2.32
C VAL A 580 3.97 -42.40 0.91
N VAL A 581 2.66 -42.33 0.62
CA VAL A 581 2.19 -41.92 -0.71
C VAL A 581 2.58 -40.47 -1.03
N HIS A 582 2.65 -39.60 -0.02
CA HIS A 582 3.15 -38.23 -0.13
C HIS A 582 4.62 -38.18 -0.57
N GLU A 583 5.52 -38.88 0.13
CA GLU A 583 6.95 -38.87 -0.19
C GLU A 583 7.25 -39.53 -1.55
N VAL A 584 6.53 -40.62 -1.88
CA VAL A 584 6.73 -41.29 -3.17
C VAL A 584 6.27 -40.42 -4.33
N LYS A 585 5.29 -39.52 -4.13
CA LYS A 585 4.98 -38.49 -5.12
C LYS A 585 6.18 -37.56 -5.36
N HIS A 586 6.93 -37.16 -4.34
CA HIS A 586 8.14 -36.34 -4.54
C HIS A 586 9.19 -37.08 -5.37
N ILE A 587 9.35 -38.39 -5.15
CA ILE A 587 10.25 -39.22 -5.96
C ILE A 587 9.79 -39.24 -7.42
N ALA A 588 8.49 -39.45 -7.69
CA ALA A 588 7.95 -39.40 -9.05
C ALA A 588 8.17 -38.03 -9.72
N ALA A 589 7.98 -36.94 -8.97
CA ALA A 589 8.20 -35.59 -9.48
C ALA A 589 9.67 -35.30 -9.78
N LEU A 590 10.54 -35.66 -8.85
CA LEU A 590 11.99 -35.58 -8.99
C LEU A 590 12.47 -36.37 -10.20
N ALA A 591 12.03 -37.63 -10.35
CA ALA A 591 12.43 -38.51 -11.43
C ALA A 591 11.99 -37.97 -12.80
N SER A 592 10.72 -37.55 -12.90
CA SER A 592 10.16 -36.93 -14.12
C SER A 592 10.94 -35.68 -14.54
N ARG A 593 11.17 -34.75 -13.60
CA ARG A 593 11.86 -33.48 -13.89
C ARG A 593 13.33 -33.70 -14.21
N ALA A 594 14.02 -34.59 -13.49
CA ALA A 594 15.41 -34.94 -13.76
C ALA A 594 15.58 -35.56 -15.16
N MET A 595 14.68 -36.46 -15.56
CA MET A 595 14.69 -37.05 -16.91
C MET A 595 14.49 -36.03 -18.03
N ARG A 596 13.72 -34.97 -17.78
CA ARG A 596 13.44 -33.89 -18.73
C ARG A 596 14.45 -32.73 -18.65
N GLY A 597 15.31 -32.71 -17.64
CA GLY A 597 16.18 -31.56 -17.35
C GLY A 597 15.42 -30.29 -16.95
N ALA A 598 14.19 -30.45 -16.46
CA ALA A 598 13.33 -29.34 -16.03
C ALA A 598 13.77 -28.80 -14.66
N PRO A 599 13.53 -27.50 -14.36
CA PRO A 599 13.66 -26.96 -13.01
C PRO A 599 12.79 -27.74 -12.02
N PHE A 600 13.16 -27.77 -10.74
CA PHE A 600 12.31 -28.30 -9.68
C PHE A 600 11.08 -27.43 -9.48
N GLU A 601 9.99 -28.03 -9.03
CA GLU A 601 8.76 -27.28 -8.75
C GLU A 601 8.97 -26.30 -7.58
N SER A 602 8.20 -25.23 -7.57
CA SER A 602 8.05 -24.35 -6.41
C SER A 602 7.55 -25.15 -5.21
N SER A 603 8.14 -24.89 -4.04
CA SER A 603 7.89 -25.66 -2.81
C SER A 603 6.40 -25.75 -2.51
N TRP A 604 5.63 -24.68 -2.70
CA TRP A 604 4.19 -24.68 -2.41
C TRP A 604 3.38 -25.62 -3.31
N LEU A 605 3.62 -25.61 -4.62
CA LEU A 605 2.88 -26.47 -5.56
C LEU A 605 3.34 -27.92 -5.46
N GLU A 606 4.63 -28.14 -5.18
CA GLU A 606 5.20 -29.47 -4.96
C GLU A 606 4.57 -30.15 -3.74
N GLU A 607 4.46 -29.44 -2.63
CA GLU A 607 3.79 -29.90 -1.40
C GLU A 607 2.28 -30.02 -1.56
N GLY A 608 1.64 -29.05 -2.21
CA GLY A 608 0.20 -29.10 -2.45
C GLY A 608 -0.21 -30.31 -3.30
N THR A 609 0.60 -30.69 -4.29
CA THR A 609 0.37 -31.90 -5.08
C THR A 609 0.79 -33.18 -4.34
N ALA A 610 1.68 -33.12 -3.36
CA ALA A 610 1.92 -34.24 -2.43
C ALA A 610 0.73 -34.47 -1.50
N ARG A 611 0.03 -33.41 -1.06
CA ARG A 611 -1.27 -33.53 -0.37
C ARG A 611 -2.37 -34.10 -1.27
N HIS A 612 -2.30 -33.88 -2.57
CA HIS A 612 -3.19 -34.58 -3.51
C HIS A 612 -2.87 -36.07 -3.59
N ALA A 613 -1.61 -36.48 -3.48
CA ALA A 613 -1.25 -37.91 -3.44
C ALA A 613 -1.90 -38.62 -2.25
N GLU A 614 -1.92 -37.97 -1.09
CA GLU A 614 -2.67 -38.43 0.08
C GLU A 614 -4.17 -38.52 -0.23
N GLU A 615 -4.76 -37.45 -0.78
CA GLU A 615 -6.18 -37.40 -1.11
C GLU A 615 -6.58 -38.48 -2.11
N VAL A 616 -5.88 -38.65 -3.24
CA VAL A 616 -6.29 -39.58 -4.29
C VAL A 616 -6.21 -41.03 -3.82
N TRP A 617 -5.22 -41.37 -3.00
CA TRP A 617 -5.16 -42.69 -2.35
C TRP A 617 -6.35 -42.88 -1.41
N VAL A 618 -6.64 -41.89 -0.56
CA VAL A 618 -7.78 -41.96 0.34
C VAL A 618 -9.10 -42.03 -0.42
N ARG A 619 -9.25 -41.24 -1.48
CA ARG A 619 -10.46 -41.15 -2.29
C ARG A 619 -10.71 -42.45 -3.05
N ASP A 620 -9.72 -42.94 -3.80
CA ASP A 620 -9.87 -44.12 -4.66
C ASP A 620 -9.83 -45.43 -3.89
N SER A 621 -8.90 -45.57 -2.95
CA SER A 621 -8.59 -46.85 -2.30
C SER A 621 -9.30 -47.02 -0.96
N LEU A 622 -9.29 -45.98 -0.11
CA LEU A 622 -9.79 -46.08 1.26
C LEU A 622 -11.31 -45.81 1.37
N HIS A 623 -11.78 -44.72 0.75
CA HIS A 623 -13.17 -44.27 0.80
C HIS A 623 -13.99 -44.74 -0.39
N ARG A 624 -13.34 -45.12 -1.49
CA ARG A 624 -13.96 -45.58 -2.75
C ARG A 624 -14.99 -44.59 -3.30
N VAL A 625 -14.68 -43.30 -3.24
CA VAL A 625 -15.56 -42.23 -3.73
C VAL A 625 -15.06 -41.66 -5.06
N PRO A 626 -15.97 -41.32 -5.99
CA PRO A 626 -15.57 -40.84 -7.31
C PRO A 626 -15.03 -39.40 -7.26
N TRP A 627 -14.12 -39.09 -8.18
CA TRP A 627 -13.80 -37.70 -8.49
C TRP A 627 -15.06 -36.97 -8.94
N LYS A 628 -15.28 -35.75 -8.43
CA LYS A 628 -16.53 -34.99 -8.60
C LYS A 628 -17.78 -35.64 -7.96
N GLY A 629 -17.58 -36.41 -6.89
CA GLY A 629 -18.67 -37.12 -6.17
C GLY A 629 -19.46 -36.32 -5.14
N ASN A 630 -19.12 -35.05 -4.90
CA ASN A 630 -19.67 -34.20 -3.83
C ASN A 630 -19.70 -34.89 -2.45
N THR A 631 -18.58 -35.49 -2.05
CA THR A 631 -18.50 -36.36 -0.86
C THR A 631 -18.48 -35.57 0.45
N GLY A 632 -19.40 -35.90 1.36
CA GLY A 632 -19.59 -35.32 2.70
C GLY A 632 -19.06 -36.18 3.87
N TYR A 633 -19.35 -35.80 5.13
CA TYR A 633 -18.75 -36.37 6.35
C TYR A 633 -18.94 -37.88 6.50
N GLY A 634 -20.11 -38.41 6.13
CA GLY A 634 -20.47 -39.82 6.28
C GLY A 634 -20.97 -40.49 5.01
N THR A 635 -20.80 -39.85 3.86
CA THR A 635 -21.48 -40.22 2.60
C THR A 635 -20.90 -41.43 1.86
N ALA A 636 -19.74 -41.96 2.29
CA ALA A 636 -19.08 -43.08 1.60
C ALA A 636 -19.41 -44.43 2.25
N ASP A 637 -19.54 -45.48 1.42
CA ASP A 637 -19.89 -46.85 1.85
C ASP A 637 -18.92 -47.45 2.88
N SER A 638 -17.65 -47.04 2.86
CA SER A 638 -16.62 -47.47 3.82
C SER A 638 -16.54 -46.59 5.07
N HIS A 639 -17.60 -45.85 5.38
CA HIS A 639 -17.68 -44.91 6.49
C HIS A 639 -16.74 -43.69 6.38
N GLY A 640 -16.33 -43.33 5.16
CA GLY A 640 -15.82 -42.03 4.70
C GLY A 640 -14.92 -41.22 5.65
N ILE A 641 -15.07 -39.88 5.58
CA ILE A 641 -14.36 -38.91 6.43
C ILE A 641 -14.62 -39.17 7.92
N TYR A 642 -15.83 -39.61 8.28
CA TYR A 642 -16.20 -39.99 9.65
C TYR A 642 -15.14 -40.90 10.28
N CYS A 643 -14.68 -41.93 9.56
CA CYS A 643 -13.69 -42.86 10.08
C CYS A 643 -12.25 -42.35 10.10
N ASP A 644 -11.93 -41.28 9.39
CA ASP A 644 -10.64 -40.62 9.52
C ASP A 644 -10.53 -39.87 10.85
N PHE A 645 -11.67 -39.46 11.41
CA PHE A 645 -11.80 -38.78 12.70
C PHE A 645 -12.18 -39.72 13.87
N ASN A 646 -12.79 -40.86 13.60
CA ASN A 646 -13.30 -41.81 14.59
C ASN A 646 -12.56 -43.16 14.58
N LEU A 647 -11.22 -43.12 14.66
CA LEU A 647 -10.33 -44.27 14.46
C LEU A 647 -10.54 -45.45 15.41
N ALA A 648 -11.03 -45.18 16.62
CA ALA A 648 -11.30 -46.20 17.63
C ALA A 648 -12.71 -46.81 17.49
N ASN A 649 -13.57 -46.27 16.62
CA ASN A 649 -14.91 -46.78 16.44
C ASN A 649 -14.85 -48.15 15.74
N ALA A 650 -15.55 -49.14 16.30
CA ALA A 650 -15.55 -50.51 15.77
C ALA A 650 -15.94 -50.58 14.28
N THR A 651 -16.90 -49.75 13.86
CA THR A 651 -17.37 -49.62 12.47
C THR A 651 -16.26 -49.15 11.52
N CYS A 652 -15.31 -48.37 12.03
CA CYS A 652 -14.17 -47.87 11.28
C CYS A 652 -13.00 -48.84 11.22
N ILE A 653 -12.92 -49.80 12.14
CA ILE A 653 -11.79 -50.73 12.23
C ILE A 653 -12.07 -52.02 11.45
N THR A 654 -13.32 -52.47 11.38
CA THR A 654 -13.66 -53.79 10.80
C THR A 654 -13.87 -53.79 9.28
N GLY A 655 -14.15 -52.63 8.66
CA GLY A 655 -14.50 -52.55 7.24
C GLY A 655 -13.34 -52.66 6.24
N ASP A 656 -12.10 -52.34 6.65
CA ASP A 656 -10.90 -52.50 5.82
C ASP A 656 -9.66 -52.70 6.71
N LEU A 657 -9.45 -53.94 7.14
CA LEU A 657 -8.40 -54.30 8.08
C LEU A 657 -6.99 -54.05 7.55
N LEU A 658 -6.77 -53.95 6.22
CA LEU A 658 -5.44 -53.66 5.68
C LEU A 658 -5.12 -52.18 5.85
N ARG A 659 -6.06 -51.30 5.49
CA ARG A 659 -5.82 -49.85 5.42
C ARG A 659 -6.18 -49.11 6.71
N ARG A 660 -7.09 -49.63 7.54
CA ARG A 660 -7.59 -48.95 8.75
C ARG A 660 -7.01 -49.55 10.04
N PRO A 661 -6.87 -48.73 11.11
CA PRO A 661 -7.15 -47.29 11.19
C PRO A 661 -6.06 -46.44 10.48
N THR A 662 -6.45 -45.29 9.91
CA THR A 662 -5.54 -44.33 9.26
C THR A 662 -6.06 -42.89 9.35
N TRP A 663 -5.18 -41.88 9.35
CA TRP A 663 -5.54 -40.45 9.41
C TRP A 663 -5.86 -39.85 8.03
N GLY A 664 -6.58 -40.59 7.18
CA GLY A 664 -6.78 -40.33 5.74
C GLY A 664 -6.79 -38.84 5.34
N LEU A 665 -7.94 -38.19 5.49
CA LEU A 665 -8.13 -36.75 5.25
C LEU A 665 -8.22 -35.90 6.52
N ARG A 666 -8.14 -36.52 7.70
CA ARG A 666 -8.21 -35.84 9.00
C ARG A 666 -7.21 -34.68 9.08
N ARG A 667 -5.99 -34.91 8.60
CA ARG A 667 -4.92 -33.90 8.65
C ARG A 667 -5.21 -32.75 7.69
N GLN A 668 -5.59 -33.01 6.43
CA GLN A 668 -5.96 -31.97 5.47
C GLN A 668 -7.02 -31.02 6.04
N LEU A 669 -8.08 -31.59 6.62
CA LEU A 669 -9.22 -30.84 7.16
C LEU A 669 -8.89 -30.08 8.45
N ASN A 670 -8.01 -30.65 9.29
CA ASN A 670 -7.46 -29.97 10.47
C ASN A 670 -6.56 -28.78 10.07
N GLU A 671 -5.74 -28.95 9.04
CA GLU A 671 -4.68 -28.00 8.67
C GLU A 671 -5.18 -26.88 7.75
N ILE A 672 -6.27 -27.07 7.00
CA ILE A 672 -6.89 -25.99 6.23
C ILE A 672 -7.80 -25.09 7.10
N LEU A 673 -8.23 -25.55 8.26
CA LEU A 673 -9.15 -24.81 9.14
C LEU A 673 -8.70 -23.35 9.41
N PRO A 674 -7.42 -23.05 9.71
CA PRO A 674 -6.95 -21.67 9.87
C PRO A 674 -7.15 -20.78 8.64
N LYS A 675 -7.01 -21.32 7.42
CA LYS A 675 -7.29 -20.62 6.17
C LYS A 675 -8.78 -20.28 6.04
N LEU A 676 -9.67 -21.17 6.49
CA LEU A 676 -11.12 -20.90 6.43
C LEU A 676 -11.54 -19.85 7.47
N GLN A 677 -10.94 -19.89 8.66
CA GLN A 677 -11.23 -18.94 9.75
C GLN A 677 -10.62 -17.55 9.52
N ALA A 678 -9.42 -17.47 8.94
CA ALA A 678 -8.71 -16.22 8.66
C ALA A 678 -8.22 -16.17 7.20
N PRO A 679 -9.13 -16.13 6.20
CA PRO A 679 -8.80 -16.31 4.78
C PRO A 679 -7.85 -15.27 4.20
N TRP A 680 -7.73 -14.11 4.84
CA TRP A 680 -6.83 -13.01 4.48
C TRP A 680 -5.39 -13.27 4.91
N ASP A 681 -5.19 -14.07 5.96
CA ASP A 681 -3.89 -14.27 6.62
C ASP A 681 -3.09 -15.41 6.01
N TRP A 682 -3.70 -16.25 5.16
CA TRP A 682 -3.12 -17.49 4.64
C TRP A 682 -3.02 -17.49 3.11
N SER A 683 -1.80 -17.69 2.62
CA SER A 683 -1.45 -17.69 1.20
C SER A 683 -1.22 -19.12 0.72
N PRO A 684 -1.57 -19.46 -0.54
CA PRO A 684 -1.12 -20.71 -1.14
C PRO A 684 0.38 -20.67 -1.49
N TYR A 685 1.05 -19.51 -1.52
CA TYR A 685 2.41 -19.37 -2.08
C TYR A 685 3.55 -19.59 -1.08
N GLY A 686 3.33 -20.39 -0.04
CA GLY A 686 4.36 -20.81 0.92
C GLY A 686 4.46 -19.95 2.18
N ASP A 687 5.55 -20.15 2.92
CA ASP A 687 5.80 -19.53 4.23
C ASP A 687 6.15 -18.04 4.11
N ALA A 688 5.41 -17.21 4.83
CA ALA A 688 5.64 -15.78 4.98
C ALA A 688 5.89 -15.43 6.45
N THR A 689 6.32 -14.20 6.75
CA THR A 689 6.45 -13.78 8.15
C THR A 689 5.12 -13.94 8.89
N GLY A 690 5.06 -14.87 9.86
CA GLY A 690 3.85 -15.23 10.60
C GLY A 690 2.94 -16.27 9.94
N GLN A 691 3.34 -16.84 8.79
CA GLN A 691 2.81 -18.08 8.22
C GLN A 691 3.96 -19.10 8.18
N SER A 692 3.91 -20.08 9.06
CA SER A 692 4.74 -21.28 8.94
C SER A 692 3.84 -22.49 8.82
N GLY A 693 4.21 -23.45 7.99
CA GLY A 693 3.83 -24.84 8.19
C GLY A 693 2.72 -25.40 7.34
N ALA A 694 2.12 -26.47 7.85
CA ALA A 694 1.31 -27.38 7.05
C ALA A 694 -0.02 -26.77 6.55
N VAL A 695 -0.39 -25.59 7.07
CA VAL A 695 -1.57 -24.83 6.63
C VAL A 695 -1.44 -24.38 5.18
N PHE A 696 -0.27 -23.90 4.72
CA PHE A 696 -0.15 -23.47 3.32
C PHE A 696 -0.22 -24.66 2.35
N TYR A 697 0.17 -25.86 2.81
CA TYR A 697 0.19 -27.09 2.00
C TYR A 697 -1.26 -27.43 1.68
N ASN A 698 -2.14 -27.36 2.69
CA ASN A 698 -3.56 -27.62 2.51
C ASN A 698 -4.35 -26.45 1.91
N THR A 699 -3.84 -25.23 2.08
CA THR A 699 -4.32 -24.08 1.32
C THR A 699 -4.06 -24.29 -0.18
N THR A 700 -2.87 -24.78 -0.53
CA THR A 700 -2.52 -25.13 -1.92
C THR A 700 -3.31 -26.35 -2.40
N TRP A 701 -3.45 -27.37 -1.56
CA TRP A 701 -4.28 -28.54 -1.86
C TRP A 701 -5.69 -28.12 -2.26
N SER A 702 -6.33 -27.25 -1.49
CA SER A 702 -7.66 -26.75 -1.81
C SER A 702 -7.70 -25.99 -3.15
N LEU A 703 -6.70 -25.14 -3.43
CA LEU A 703 -6.60 -24.44 -4.71
C LEU A 703 -6.46 -25.42 -5.89
N VAL A 704 -5.57 -26.40 -5.80
CA VAL A 704 -5.32 -27.35 -6.89
C VAL A 704 -6.49 -28.34 -7.05
N ARG A 705 -7.16 -28.72 -5.95
CA ARG A 705 -8.36 -29.57 -5.95
C ARG A 705 -9.51 -28.87 -6.67
N TRP A 706 -9.76 -27.61 -6.31
CA TRP A 706 -10.73 -26.76 -7.01
C TRP A 706 -10.37 -26.58 -8.49
N ALA A 707 -9.09 -26.31 -8.80
CA ALA A 707 -8.64 -26.11 -10.17
C ALA A 707 -8.84 -27.38 -11.02
N SER A 708 -8.52 -28.56 -10.48
CA SER A 708 -8.79 -29.84 -11.12
C SER A 708 -10.28 -30.05 -11.32
N ASP A 709 -11.11 -29.84 -10.29
CA ASP A 709 -12.57 -29.97 -10.40
C ASP A 709 -13.17 -29.05 -11.47
N ARG A 710 -12.62 -27.83 -11.58
CA ARG A 710 -13.15 -26.79 -12.45
C ARG A 710 -12.70 -26.91 -13.90
N TYR A 711 -11.44 -27.24 -14.13
CA TYR A 711 -10.81 -27.13 -15.46
C TYR A 711 -10.38 -28.48 -16.02
N ALA A 712 -10.15 -29.49 -15.20
CA ALA A 712 -9.71 -30.79 -15.69
C ALA A 712 -10.88 -31.60 -16.28
N THR A 713 -10.56 -32.34 -17.33
CA THR A 713 -11.40 -33.41 -17.89
C THR A 713 -11.04 -34.78 -17.32
N SER A 714 -9.83 -34.92 -16.77
CA SER A 714 -9.35 -36.12 -16.09
C SER A 714 -8.43 -35.70 -14.93
N ASP A 715 -8.78 -36.14 -13.71
CA ASP A 715 -8.04 -35.82 -12.48
C ASP A 715 -6.57 -36.29 -12.57
N SER A 716 -6.36 -37.52 -13.04
CA SER A 716 -5.03 -38.12 -13.19
C SER A 716 -4.21 -37.49 -14.31
N ALA A 717 -4.84 -37.11 -15.43
CA ALA A 717 -4.12 -36.39 -16.49
C ALA A 717 -3.68 -35.00 -16.02
N PHE A 718 -4.52 -34.30 -15.27
CA PHE A 718 -4.24 -32.96 -14.75
C PHE A 718 -3.08 -32.97 -13.74
N LEU A 719 -3.16 -33.82 -12.72
CA LEU A 719 -2.09 -33.92 -11.70
C LEU A 719 -0.76 -34.37 -12.33
N ARG A 720 -0.81 -35.28 -13.31
CA ARG A 720 0.38 -35.73 -14.04
C ARG A 720 0.97 -34.60 -14.90
N ALA A 721 0.14 -33.77 -15.53
CA ALA A 721 0.60 -32.63 -16.30
C ALA A 721 1.37 -31.63 -15.44
N LEU A 722 0.90 -31.34 -14.22
CA LEU A 722 1.61 -30.47 -13.27
C LEU A 722 3.01 -31.02 -12.93
N VAL A 723 3.11 -32.34 -12.71
CA VAL A 723 4.38 -32.99 -12.36
C VAL A 723 5.36 -33.05 -13.55
N GLN A 724 4.86 -33.26 -14.77
CA GLN A 724 5.68 -33.44 -15.96
C GLN A 724 6.03 -32.14 -16.70
N SER A 725 5.49 -31.01 -16.24
CA SER A 725 5.73 -29.69 -16.80
C SER A 725 7.17 -29.21 -16.58
N SER A 726 7.66 -28.39 -17.51
CA SER A 726 8.89 -27.61 -17.34
C SER A 726 8.63 -26.23 -16.70
N ALA A 727 7.37 -25.79 -16.62
CA ALA A 727 6.98 -24.59 -15.89
C ALA A 727 6.96 -24.86 -14.38
N VAL A 728 6.99 -23.79 -13.59
CA VAL A 728 6.94 -23.85 -12.12
C VAL A 728 5.94 -22.84 -11.57
N GLY A 729 5.45 -23.10 -10.37
CA GLY A 729 4.55 -22.27 -9.60
C GLY A 729 3.27 -21.95 -10.36
N LEU A 730 2.85 -20.70 -10.26
CA LEU A 730 1.55 -20.29 -10.79
C LEU A 730 1.51 -20.38 -12.33
N ALA A 731 2.65 -20.21 -12.99
CA ALA A 731 2.75 -20.42 -14.44
C ALA A 731 2.48 -21.88 -14.83
N ASN A 732 2.90 -22.84 -14.01
CA ASN A 732 2.58 -24.25 -14.22
C ASN A 732 1.08 -24.53 -14.04
N LEU A 733 0.50 -24.05 -12.94
CA LEU A 733 -0.94 -24.22 -12.68
C LEU A 733 -1.81 -23.53 -13.75
N ALA A 734 -1.43 -22.33 -14.18
CA ALA A 734 -2.10 -21.62 -15.27
C ALA A 734 -2.01 -22.38 -16.60
N ALA A 735 -0.84 -22.95 -16.92
CA ALA A 735 -0.66 -23.76 -18.14
C ALA A 735 -1.51 -25.04 -18.11
N ALA A 736 -1.61 -25.72 -16.97
CA ALA A 736 -2.40 -26.95 -16.83
C ALA A 736 -3.93 -26.71 -16.87
N THR A 737 -4.37 -25.51 -16.50
CA THR A 737 -5.81 -25.14 -16.46
C THR A 737 -6.26 -24.36 -17.69
N GLY A 738 -5.34 -23.71 -18.40
CA GLY A 738 -5.66 -22.70 -19.42
C GLY A 738 -6.28 -21.42 -18.84
N ALA A 739 -6.23 -21.24 -17.52
CA ALA A 739 -6.84 -20.12 -16.81
C ALA A 739 -5.82 -19.06 -16.39
N THR A 740 -6.29 -17.82 -16.26
CA THR A 740 -5.48 -16.72 -15.73
C THR A 740 -5.32 -16.84 -14.20
N PRO A 741 -4.22 -16.31 -13.62
CA PRO A 741 -4.07 -16.17 -12.17
C PRO A 741 -5.30 -15.60 -11.46
N GLU A 742 -5.97 -14.63 -12.08
CA GLU A 742 -7.16 -13.99 -11.55
C GLU A 742 -8.35 -14.94 -11.49
N GLN A 743 -8.59 -15.69 -12.56
CA GLN A 743 -9.63 -16.73 -12.58
C GLN A 743 -9.36 -17.81 -11.53
N LEU A 744 -8.10 -18.21 -11.37
CA LEU A 744 -7.71 -19.23 -10.40
C LEU A 744 -7.97 -18.78 -8.96
N ILE A 745 -7.48 -17.61 -8.56
CA ILE A 745 -7.60 -17.14 -7.19
C ILE A 745 -9.01 -16.65 -6.88
N GLY A 746 -9.64 -15.91 -7.80
CA GLY A 746 -10.99 -15.40 -7.61
C GLY A 746 -12.04 -16.52 -7.56
N GLY A 747 -11.98 -17.47 -8.50
CA GLY A 747 -12.91 -18.61 -8.54
C GLY A 747 -12.75 -19.51 -7.31
N TRP A 748 -11.53 -19.89 -6.95
CA TRP A 748 -11.28 -20.66 -5.72
C TRP A 748 -11.84 -19.95 -4.47
N GLY A 749 -11.71 -18.63 -4.39
CA GLY A 749 -12.31 -17.83 -3.31
C GLY A 749 -13.84 -17.90 -3.28
N LEU A 750 -14.49 -17.87 -4.45
CA LEU A 750 -15.94 -18.05 -4.55
C LEU A 750 -16.36 -19.44 -4.09
N ALA A 751 -15.66 -20.49 -4.51
CA ALA A 751 -15.95 -21.86 -4.10
C ALA A 751 -15.80 -22.03 -2.59
N LEU A 752 -14.73 -21.49 -1.98
CA LEU A 752 -14.56 -21.57 -0.52
C LEU A 752 -15.74 -20.99 0.25
N VAL A 753 -16.36 -19.89 -0.20
CA VAL A 753 -17.45 -19.25 0.56
C VAL A 753 -18.84 -19.77 0.19
N ALA A 754 -19.08 -20.07 -1.10
CA ALA A 754 -20.41 -20.29 -1.65
C ALA A 754 -20.76 -21.76 -1.91
N ASP A 755 -19.78 -22.65 -1.98
CA ASP A 755 -20.05 -24.06 -2.30
C ASP A 755 -21.04 -24.69 -1.31
N ASP A 756 -21.94 -25.52 -1.88
CA ASP A 756 -23.08 -26.14 -1.22
C ASP A 756 -23.90 -25.22 -0.29
N TYR A 757 -23.99 -23.92 -0.63
CA TYR A 757 -24.75 -22.97 0.20
C TYR A 757 -26.23 -23.39 0.30
N PRO A 758 -26.81 -23.45 1.53
CA PRO A 758 -28.16 -23.96 1.71
C PRO A 758 -29.24 -23.20 0.93
N GLY A 759 -30.00 -23.96 0.13
CA GLY A 759 -31.11 -23.42 -0.69
C GLY A 759 -30.71 -22.98 -2.10
N VAL A 760 -29.46 -23.19 -2.52
CA VAL A 760 -29.01 -22.92 -3.89
C VAL A 760 -28.90 -24.22 -4.67
N ALA A 761 -29.82 -24.43 -5.62
CA ALA A 761 -29.86 -25.68 -6.39
C ALA A 761 -28.69 -25.83 -7.37
N ALA A 762 -28.15 -24.72 -7.90
CA ALA A 762 -27.06 -24.76 -8.87
C ALA A 762 -26.22 -23.48 -8.84
N LEU A 763 -24.96 -23.57 -8.41
CA LEU A 763 -23.97 -22.49 -8.50
C LEU A 763 -23.26 -22.42 -9.87
N SER A 764 -22.60 -21.34 -10.22
CA SER A 764 -21.68 -21.36 -11.37
C SER A 764 -20.55 -22.35 -11.13
N ALA A 765 -19.93 -22.90 -12.19
CA ALA A 765 -18.83 -23.84 -12.03
C ALA A 765 -17.64 -23.24 -11.24
N ASP A 766 -17.41 -21.92 -11.34
CA ASP A 766 -16.35 -21.23 -10.61
C ASP A 766 -16.56 -21.25 -9.09
N ALA A 767 -17.79 -21.40 -8.61
CA ALA A 767 -18.16 -21.29 -7.20
C ALA A 767 -18.46 -22.64 -6.53
N ARG A 768 -17.84 -23.74 -7.00
CA ARG A 768 -18.10 -25.09 -6.48
C ARG A 768 -16.84 -25.90 -6.20
N PHE A 769 -16.85 -26.76 -5.19
CA PHE A 769 -15.98 -27.94 -5.10
C PHE A 769 -16.79 -29.16 -5.54
N ALA A 770 -16.44 -29.75 -6.68
CA ALA A 770 -17.22 -30.87 -7.19
C ALA A 770 -16.92 -32.17 -6.46
N THR A 771 -15.68 -32.36 -5.98
CA THR A 771 -15.24 -33.61 -5.36
C THR A 771 -15.61 -33.73 -3.90
N TRP A 772 -15.41 -32.66 -3.11
CA TRP A 772 -15.60 -32.66 -1.66
C TRP A 772 -16.64 -31.62 -1.25
N ASN A 773 -17.66 -32.05 -0.51
CA ASN A 773 -18.62 -31.16 0.12
C ASN A 773 -18.03 -30.64 1.43
N LEU A 774 -17.21 -29.59 1.36
CA LEU A 774 -16.56 -29.05 2.56
C LEU A 774 -17.57 -28.60 3.61
N ARG A 775 -18.73 -28.09 3.18
CA ARG A 775 -19.77 -27.61 4.10
C ARG A 775 -20.39 -28.76 4.90
N ASP A 776 -20.77 -29.85 4.25
CA ASP A 776 -21.29 -31.06 4.91
C ASP A 776 -20.23 -31.71 5.79
N ILE A 777 -18.96 -31.76 5.34
CA ILE A 777 -17.85 -32.28 6.14
C ILE A 777 -17.71 -31.52 7.45
N TYR A 778 -17.63 -30.19 7.40
CA TYR A 778 -17.50 -29.38 8.62
C TYR A 778 -18.78 -29.37 9.47
N LEU A 779 -19.96 -29.46 8.86
CA LEU A 779 -21.22 -29.63 9.59
C LEU A 779 -21.24 -30.96 10.36
N GLY A 780 -20.79 -32.05 9.73
CA GLY A 780 -20.68 -33.35 10.37
C GLY A 780 -19.68 -33.34 11.54
N LEU A 781 -18.51 -32.72 11.35
CA LEU A 781 -17.51 -32.52 12.42
C LEU A 781 -18.03 -31.66 13.57
N HIS A 782 -18.82 -30.63 13.27
CA HIS A 782 -19.48 -29.78 14.26
C HIS A 782 -20.50 -30.56 15.10
N ASN A 783 -21.25 -31.45 14.46
CA ASN A 783 -22.27 -32.27 15.10
C ASN A 783 -21.71 -33.50 15.84
N ASP A 784 -20.46 -33.91 15.54
CA ASP A 784 -19.79 -35.02 16.20
C ASP A 784 -19.32 -34.62 17.62
N PRO A 785 -19.84 -35.24 18.69
CA PRO A 785 -19.51 -34.85 20.07
C PRO A 785 -18.02 -34.95 20.41
N LEU A 786 -17.25 -35.82 19.75
CA LEU A 786 -15.80 -35.94 19.97
C LEU A 786 -15.03 -34.75 19.40
N TRP A 787 -15.61 -34.02 18.45
CA TRP A 787 -14.93 -33.01 17.63
C TRP A 787 -15.57 -31.61 17.71
N ALA A 788 -16.79 -31.50 18.24
CA ALA A 788 -17.56 -30.25 18.35
C ALA A 788 -16.79 -29.09 19.04
N SER A 789 -15.94 -29.40 20.03
CA SER A 789 -15.12 -28.38 20.70
C SER A 789 -14.06 -27.76 19.79
N ARG A 790 -13.56 -28.53 18.82
CA ARG A 790 -12.59 -28.08 17.81
C ARG A 790 -13.27 -27.40 16.62
N TYR A 791 -14.47 -27.86 16.27
CA TYR A 791 -15.28 -27.35 15.17
C TYR A 791 -16.56 -26.69 15.70
N PRO A 792 -16.46 -25.50 16.31
CA PRO A 792 -17.59 -24.88 17.01
C PRO A 792 -18.66 -24.29 16.08
N SER A 793 -18.44 -24.30 14.76
CA SER A 793 -19.33 -23.73 13.75
C SER A 793 -19.64 -24.75 12.66
N ALA A 794 -20.89 -24.78 12.20
CA ALA A 794 -21.34 -25.60 11.07
C ALA A 794 -20.51 -25.42 9.78
N TYR A 795 -19.98 -24.22 9.53
CA TYR A 795 -19.01 -23.97 8.47
C TYR A 795 -17.99 -22.92 8.91
N PRO A 796 -16.68 -23.18 8.85
CA PRO A 796 -15.67 -22.33 9.49
C PRO A 796 -15.30 -21.07 8.72
N VAL A 797 -15.83 -20.86 7.50
CA VAL A 797 -15.52 -19.67 6.70
C VAL A 797 -16.08 -18.43 7.36
N THR A 798 -15.20 -17.47 7.65
CA THR A 798 -15.57 -16.19 8.27
C THR A 798 -15.89 -15.14 7.21
N THR A 799 -17.07 -14.55 7.29
CA THR A 799 -17.54 -13.46 6.42
C THR A 799 -17.76 -12.17 7.22
N THR A 800 -17.61 -11.02 6.57
CA THR A 800 -18.07 -9.73 7.10
C THR A 800 -19.49 -9.48 6.61
N ALA A 801 -20.47 -9.58 7.51
CA ALA A 801 -21.87 -9.30 7.17
C ALA A 801 -22.10 -7.80 6.93
N LEU A 802 -22.74 -7.46 5.82
CA LEU A 802 -23.00 -6.09 5.38
C LEU A 802 -24.45 -5.93 4.93
N PRO A 803 -25.11 -4.79 5.22
CA PRO A 803 -26.41 -4.48 4.66
C PRO A 803 -26.29 -4.00 3.20
N PHE A 804 -27.40 -4.02 2.47
CA PHE A 804 -27.54 -3.16 1.29
C PHE A 804 -27.67 -1.68 1.74
N GLY A 805 -27.19 -0.75 0.91
CA GLY A 805 -27.11 0.67 1.21
C GLY A 805 -25.68 1.15 1.41
N ALA A 806 -25.50 2.10 2.33
CA ALA A 806 -24.23 2.73 2.62
C ALA A 806 -23.42 1.93 3.66
N PHE A 807 -22.18 1.59 3.34
CA PHE A 807 -21.23 0.96 4.27
C PHE A 807 -19.78 1.20 3.85
N VAL A 808 -18.85 1.01 4.77
CA VAL A 808 -17.40 0.91 4.49
C VAL A 808 -16.86 -0.25 5.33
N ALA A 809 -16.23 -1.22 4.67
CA ALA A 809 -15.70 -2.43 5.29
C ALA A 809 -14.20 -2.56 4.97
N PRO A 810 -13.31 -2.06 5.86
CA PRO A 810 -11.88 -2.14 5.66
C PRO A 810 -11.34 -3.56 5.91
N ARG A 811 -10.29 -3.90 5.19
CA ARG A 811 -9.48 -5.10 5.36
C ARG A 811 -8.00 -4.76 5.17
N ASP A 812 -7.25 -4.84 6.26
CA ASP A 812 -5.80 -4.70 6.24
C ASP A 812 -5.09 -6.06 6.10
N GLY A 813 -3.89 -6.02 5.55
CA GLY A 813 -2.98 -7.15 5.52
C GLY A 813 -3.43 -8.33 4.67
N LEU A 814 -4.23 -8.11 3.62
CA LEU A 814 -4.64 -9.15 2.69
C LEU A 814 -3.42 -9.66 1.91
N ARG A 815 -3.06 -10.94 2.12
CA ARG A 815 -1.86 -11.52 1.51
C ARG A 815 -2.02 -11.89 0.05
N GLY A 816 -0.90 -12.05 -0.67
CA GLY A 816 -0.90 -12.61 -2.02
C GLY A 816 -1.61 -13.97 -2.09
N GLY A 817 -2.56 -14.13 -3.00
CA GLY A 817 -3.39 -15.34 -3.15
C GLY A 817 -4.45 -15.53 -2.06
N ALA A 818 -4.60 -14.57 -1.13
CA ALA A 818 -5.57 -14.63 -0.03
C ALA A 818 -6.87 -13.89 -0.36
N HIS A 819 -7.87 -14.03 0.52
CA HIS A 819 -9.23 -13.54 0.30
C HIS A 819 -9.78 -12.79 1.51
N ALA A 820 -10.67 -11.83 1.24
CA ALA A 820 -11.56 -11.23 2.21
C ALA A 820 -13.00 -11.44 1.74
N PHE A 821 -13.81 -12.08 2.59
CA PHE A 821 -15.19 -12.43 2.27
C PHE A 821 -16.15 -11.44 2.92
N PHE A 822 -17.03 -10.88 2.11
CA PHE A 822 -18.10 -9.99 2.52
C PHE A 822 -19.44 -10.61 2.12
N GLU A 823 -20.42 -10.56 2.99
CA GLU A 823 -21.75 -11.11 2.77
C GLU A 823 -22.76 -9.97 2.79
N LEU A 824 -23.30 -9.61 1.62
CA LEU A 824 -24.40 -8.66 1.53
C LEU A 824 -25.70 -9.43 1.58
N ALA A 825 -26.60 -9.08 2.50
CA ALA A 825 -27.89 -9.74 2.63
C ALA A 825 -29.01 -8.76 3.01
N GLY A 826 -30.23 -9.04 2.55
CA GLY A 826 -31.45 -8.31 2.94
C GLY A 826 -32.32 -7.90 1.76
N VAL A 827 -33.10 -6.85 1.95
CA VAL A 827 -33.97 -6.30 0.89
C VAL A 827 -33.16 -5.33 0.03
N MET A 828 -33.13 -5.60 -1.27
CA MET A 828 -32.43 -4.79 -2.26
C MET A 828 -33.44 -4.12 -3.20
N SER A 829 -34.04 -3.02 -2.71
CA SER A 829 -35.07 -2.26 -3.42
C SER A 829 -34.53 -1.30 -4.48
N ALA A 830 -33.22 -1.04 -4.48
CA ALA A 830 -32.53 -0.17 -5.41
C ALA A 830 -31.18 -0.78 -5.80
N PRO A 831 -30.57 -0.35 -6.92
CA PRO A 831 -29.22 -0.77 -7.27
C PRO A 831 -28.21 -0.51 -6.14
N GLN A 832 -27.27 -1.44 -5.97
CA GLN A 832 -26.19 -1.36 -4.99
C GLN A 832 -24.88 -1.10 -5.73
N LEU A 833 -24.28 0.06 -5.49
CA LEU A 833 -22.91 0.32 -5.90
C LEU A 833 -21.95 -0.37 -4.93
N LEU A 834 -20.94 -1.04 -5.47
CA LEU A 834 -19.80 -1.61 -4.78
C LEU A 834 -18.53 -0.93 -5.30
N HIS A 835 -17.76 -0.36 -4.38
CA HIS A 835 -16.49 0.31 -4.66
C HIS A 835 -15.37 -0.40 -3.89
N LEU A 836 -14.52 -1.14 -4.59
CA LEU A 836 -13.29 -1.68 -4.02
C LEU A 836 -12.18 -0.65 -4.19
N ARG A 837 -11.54 -0.25 -3.09
CA ARG A 837 -10.48 0.78 -3.10
C ARG A 837 -9.43 0.50 -2.04
N GLY A 838 -8.35 1.27 -2.01
CA GLY A 838 -7.36 1.21 -0.93
C GLY A 838 -7.94 1.81 0.36
N LEU A 839 -7.34 1.45 1.51
CA LEU A 839 -7.78 1.98 2.81
C LEU A 839 -7.85 3.52 2.82
N GLY A 840 -8.87 4.05 3.48
CA GLY A 840 -9.09 5.49 3.59
C GLY A 840 -9.51 6.14 2.27
N GLY A 841 -10.03 5.37 1.32
CA GLY A 841 -10.41 5.85 -0.01
C GLY A 841 -9.24 6.10 -0.97
N THR A 842 -8.07 5.53 -0.68
CA THR A 842 -6.90 5.61 -1.58
C THR A 842 -7.08 4.77 -2.84
N ALA A 843 -6.17 4.93 -3.82
CA ALA A 843 -6.24 4.18 -5.06
C ALA A 843 -6.19 2.66 -4.81
N LEU A 844 -6.99 1.90 -5.56
CA LEU A 844 -7.03 0.45 -5.47
C LEU A 844 -5.62 -0.15 -5.73
N PRO A 845 -5.07 -0.99 -4.84
CA PRO A 845 -3.81 -1.65 -5.09
C PRO A 845 -3.84 -2.45 -6.40
N ALA A 846 -2.76 -2.39 -7.19
CA ALA A 846 -2.71 -2.99 -8.53
C ALA A 846 -2.97 -4.51 -8.56
N SER A 847 -2.73 -5.22 -7.44
CA SER A 847 -2.99 -6.65 -7.29
C SER A 847 -4.35 -6.97 -6.65
N ALA A 848 -5.16 -5.98 -6.28
CA ALA A 848 -6.48 -6.19 -5.72
C ALA A 848 -7.50 -6.45 -6.84
N ARG A 849 -8.38 -7.44 -6.62
CA ARG A 849 -9.47 -7.79 -7.52
C ARG A 849 -10.73 -8.13 -6.74
N LEU A 850 -11.85 -8.23 -7.44
CA LEU A 850 -13.16 -8.56 -6.89
C LEU A 850 -13.78 -9.76 -7.63
N ALA A 851 -14.43 -10.65 -6.90
CA ALA A 851 -15.30 -11.69 -7.45
C ALA A 851 -16.64 -11.66 -6.70
N ILE A 852 -17.73 -11.98 -7.38
CA ILE A 852 -19.09 -11.86 -6.82
C ILE A 852 -19.90 -13.09 -7.21
N VAL A 853 -20.64 -13.65 -6.27
CA VAL A 853 -21.65 -14.69 -6.50
C VAL A 853 -22.95 -14.33 -5.79
N ARG A 854 -24.08 -14.57 -6.45
CA ARG A 854 -25.40 -14.42 -5.84
C ARG A 854 -25.88 -15.79 -5.35
N VAL A 855 -26.27 -15.87 -4.09
CA VAL A 855 -26.81 -17.10 -3.47
C VAL A 855 -28.28 -16.99 -3.11
N ARG A 856 -28.89 -15.79 -3.07
CA ARG A 856 -30.35 -15.59 -3.04
C ARG A 856 -30.75 -14.32 -3.77
#